data_AF-W4LDS6-F1
#
_entry.id   AF-W4LDS6-F1
#
_cell.length_a   1.000
_cell.length_b   1.000
_cell.length_c   1.000
_cell.angle_alpha   90.00
_cell.angle_beta   90.00
_cell.angle_gamma   90.00
#
_symmetry.space_group_name_H-M   'P 1'
#
loop_
_entity.id
_entity.type
_entity.pdbx_description
1 polymer ?
#
loop_
_entity_poly.entity_id
_entity_poly.type
_entity_poly.pdbx_seq_one_letter_code
_entity_poly.pdbx_strand_id
1 'polypeptide(L)'
;MEARHQYGHAIRLGFGLCIALVMLWASLAQAQGDPDRILYRINAGGPRIDSVDRGPDWLPDDGFYSGGTRIVTGRTIRGLDSSVPSTTPRAVFETERFNPPDTPDMVYEFDFDNDRDRDQPKVLRFYMMNGFRGTSEPGERVFDVEVNGNVALRDVDLSDRFGHQIGGMLSVRVRGGQDIRIVFKRRIQAPLVNAIEILAVDDQEPPPVSHVLYRVNAGGPRIESIDDGPDWLSDEGFFSGGTRIVTGRTIRGLDSSVPSTTTRAVFETERFNPPDTPDMVYTFNVPRDTVVDVKLHMMNGFRGTSEPGERVFDVEINGDLVLEDVDLSREFGHQIGGMRSVRVRSDDRHLRIVFKRRIQAPLINAIEIAEADDDEGPPIVDINPRRSLIETNTTVTEGFNLRHILQRIAENSGLTSNPVRHYQQLIDAYNSRVVTPGAQACTGTLNGFPLECDRLEGEQLNTIDNWFVIALVNRLDLAPANGDHCGQQRIILANNTDIGNGRMFIIIEAQIPNPNRSCGVEGCRAIADFWAELSEIGSPQERQRRLLAAFLDGEASLLENGFGPFMSADLLGPSGGQIRTNNFNSDPWTLREFSIEHNGRNMRVVPAPVADSPHGQLWDDTSRIFARRPQCRDSILDAIADLMTDNPSRMSFPVDVSCRDAESPNDGSQDYRAHLSNGRVDGFRSEIVARIQELDPDSRLTPEDIANRAQFTESCIGCHEEAIGKDLGNGVDAPFSLGFVHVDEFFDEDCGDGTDCFVISLALEEVFLPHRKTVIERFLAAPRTCRSATGVASGLTLGGQSVRIQH
;
A
#
# COMPACT_ATOMS: atom_id res chain seq x y z
N MET A 1 17.92 -69.95 -50.11
CA MET A 1 17.72 -71.28 -49.50
C MET A 1 18.78 -71.41 -48.43
N GLU A 2 18.49 -71.48 -47.13
CA GLU A 2 17.26 -71.88 -46.46
C GLU A 2 17.11 -71.14 -45.13
N ALA A 3 15.86 -70.78 -44.85
CA ALA A 3 15.42 -70.19 -43.61
C ALA A 3 15.34 -71.25 -42.49
N ARG A 4 15.30 -70.74 -41.24
CA ARG A 4 14.84 -71.39 -40.00
C ARG A 4 15.85 -72.27 -39.25
N HIS A 5 16.67 -71.64 -38.41
CA HIS A 5 16.83 -72.08 -37.00
C HIS A 5 17.50 -71.00 -36.13
N GLN A 6 16.87 -69.82 -36.03
CA GLN A 6 17.32 -68.72 -35.16
C GLN A 6 16.23 -68.30 -34.15
N TYR A 7 15.43 -69.26 -33.67
CA TYR A 7 14.33 -69.04 -32.70
C TYR A 7 14.44 -69.95 -31.47
N GLY A 8 15.66 -70.22 -30.98
CA GLY A 8 15.91 -71.08 -29.81
C GLY A 8 16.46 -70.40 -28.56
N HIS A 9 17.03 -69.18 -28.68
CA HIS A 9 17.69 -68.48 -27.57
C HIS A 9 16.99 -67.20 -27.09
N ALA A 10 15.88 -66.79 -27.71
CA ALA A 10 15.14 -65.58 -27.34
C ALA A 10 14.05 -65.80 -26.27
N ILE A 11 13.69 -67.05 -25.94
CA ILE A 11 12.53 -67.34 -25.07
C ILE A 11 12.91 -67.51 -23.58
N ARG A 12 14.20 -67.68 -23.23
CA ARG A 12 14.65 -67.75 -21.83
C ARG A 12 15.10 -66.42 -21.21
N LEU A 13 15.27 -65.35 -22.00
CA LEU A 13 15.52 -64.00 -21.49
C LEU A 13 14.24 -63.17 -21.30
N GLY A 14 13.14 -63.50 -21.98
CA GLY A 14 11.86 -62.76 -21.86
C GLY A 14 11.06 -63.05 -20.59
N PHE A 15 11.13 -64.27 -20.04
CA PHE A 15 10.35 -64.64 -18.85
C PHE A 15 10.99 -64.18 -17.52
N GLY A 16 12.31 -64.07 -17.46
CA GLY A 16 13.03 -63.52 -16.29
C GLY A 16 12.90 -62.00 -16.18
N LEU A 17 12.86 -61.29 -17.32
CA LEU A 17 12.68 -59.83 -17.34
C LEU A 17 11.25 -59.43 -16.97
N CYS A 18 10.22 -60.20 -17.36
CA CYS A 18 8.83 -59.88 -17.00
C CYS A 18 8.51 -60.11 -15.51
N ILE A 19 9.08 -61.12 -14.85
CA ILE A 19 8.84 -61.34 -13.41
C ILE A 19 9.64 -60.32 -12.56
N ALA A 20 10.83 -59.94 -12.99
CA ALA A 20 11.58 -58.86 -12.36
C ALA A 20 10.93 -57.48 -12.61
N LEU A 21 10.34 -57.22 -13.79
CA LEU A 21 9.57 -55.99 -14.04
C LEU A 21 8.25 -55.95 -13.25
N VAL A 22 7.55 -57.08 -13.09
CA VAL A 22 6.29 -57.12 -12.32
C VAL A 22 6.55 -57.07 -10.81
N MET A 23 7.68 -57.61 -10.31
CA MET A 23 8.09 -57.42 -8.92
C MET A 23 8.70 -56.03 -8.66
N LEU A 24 9.43 -55.42 -9.62
CA LEU A 24 9.82 -54.00 -9.52
C LEU A 24 8.59 -53.08 -9.62
N TRP A 25 7.57 -53.40 -10.40
CA TRP A 25 6.32 -52.65 -10.41
C TRP A 25 5.47 -52.89 -9.15
N ALA A 26 5.51 -54.07 -8.54
CA ALA A 26 4.82 -54.32 -7.27
C ALA A 26 5.53 -53.65 -6.07
N SER A 27 6.84 -53.39 -6.17
CA SER A 27 7.60 -52.66 -5.14
C SER A 27 7.79 -51.16 -5.43
N LEU A 28 7.60 -50.70 -6.68
CA LEU A 28 7.43 -49.27 -7.01
C LEU A 28 5.97 -48.79 -6.90
N ALA A 29 4.97 -49.66 -7.03
CA ALA A 29 3.57 -49.31 -6.77
C ALA A 29 3.22 -49.21 -5.27
N GLN A 30 4.18 -49.48 -4.38
CA GLN A 30 4.11 -49.16 -2.95
C GLN A 30 5.04 -47.98 -2.57
N ALA A 31 5.66 -47.34 -3.55
CA ALA A 31 6.49 -46.14 -3.40
C ALA A 31 5.91 -44.91 -4.13
N GLN A 32 4.68 -45.00 -4.65
CA GLN A 32 3.86 -43.82 -4.93
C GLN A 32 3.15 -43.45 -3.64
N GLY A 33 3.46 -42.26 -3.12
CA GLY A 33 2.86 -41.71 -1.90
C GLY A 33 1.34 -41.79 -1.98
N ASP A 34 0.74 -42.29 -0.89
CA ASP A 34 -0.68 -42.19 -0.65
C ASP A 34 -0.95 -40.69 -0.39
N PRO A 35 -1.67 -39.97 -1.26
CA PRO A 35 -1.97 -38.56 -1.02
C PRO A 35 -2.85 -38.49 0.22
N ASP A 36 -2.35 -37.81 1.25
CA ASP A 36 -2.97 -37.65 2.57
C ASP A 36 -3.22 -38.95 3.36
N ARG A 37 -2.14 -39.50 3.92
CA ARG A 37 -2.23 -40.68 4.80
C ARG A 37 -2.62 -40.26 6.22
N ILE A 38 -3.78 -40.71 6.67
CA ILE A 38 -4.25 -40.52 8.05
C ILE A 38 -3.34 -41.28 9.03
N LEU A 39 -2.71 -40.55 9.96
CA LEU A 39 -1.88 -41.07 11.03
C LEU A 39 -2.70 -41.35 12.30
N TYR A 40 -3.56 -40.40 12.68
CA TYR A 40 -4.38 -40.48 13.88
C TYR A 40 -5.79 -39.97 13.62
N ARG A 41 -6.77 -40.65 14.24
CA ARG A 41 -8.15 -40.18 14.41
C ARG A 41 -8.57 -40.46 15.83
N ILE A 42 -8.85 -39.41 16.58
CA ILE A 42 -9.11 -39.45 18.01
C ILE A 42 -10.47 -38.85 18.29
N ASN A 43 -11.37 -39.63 18.87
CA ASN A 43 -12.67 -39.19 19.37
C ASN A 43 -12.54 -38.75 20.84
N ALA A 44 -12.56 -37.44 21.08
CA ALA A 44 -12.25 -36.89 22.39
C ALA A 44 -13.34 -37.22 23.42
N GLY A 45 -12.98 -37.98 24.46
CA GLY A 45 -13.89 -38.39 25.52
C GLY A 45 -14.98 -39.39 25.08
N GLY A 46 -14.89 -39.97 23.88
CA GLY A 46 -15.88 -40.88 23.33
C GLY A 46 -15.35 -42.28 23.00
N PRO A 47 -16.25 -43.22 22.66
CA PRO A 47 -15.88 -44.57 22.25
C PRO A 47 -15.30 -44.58 20.83
N ARG A 48 -14.82 -45.74 20.39
CA ARG A 48 -14.43 -45.97 18.99
C ARG A 48 -15.61 -45.71 18.05
N ILE A 49 -15.37 -45.02 16.94
CA ILE A 49 -16.32 -44.81 15.84
C ILE A 49 -15.71 -45.36 14.55
N ASP A 50 -16.42 -46.27 13.89
CA ASP A 50 -15.99 -46.86 12.63
C ASP A 50 -15.85 -45.79 11.54
N SER A 51 -14.78 -45.88 10.76
CA SER A 51 -14.55 -45.04 9.58
C SER A 51 -15.58 -45.34 8.48
N VAL A 52 -15.91 -44.31 7.69
CA VAL A 52 -16.83 -44.44 6.53
C VAL A 52 -16.10 -44.31 5.19
N ASP A 53 -14.81 -43.99 5.21
CA ASP A 53 -13.97 -43.67 4.07
C ASP A 53 -12.81 -44.65 3.87
N ARG A 54 -12.83 -45.79 4.57
CA ARG A 54 -11.78 -46.82 4.57
C ARG A 54 -10.44 -46.36 5.19
N GLY A 55 -10.40 -45.21 5.85
CA GLY A 55 -9.28 -44.80 6.70
C GLY A 55 -9.28 -45.53 8.06
N PRO A 56 -8.36 -45.18 8.98
CA PRO A 56 -8.43 -45.63 10.36
C PRO A 56 -9.74 -45.23 11.02
N ASP A 57 -10.21 -46.04 11.97
CA ASP A 57 -11.35 -45.68 12.81
C ASP A 57 -10.97 -44.56 13.79
N TRP A 58 -11.97 -43.82 14.26
CA TRP A 58 -11.77 -42.82 15.31
C TRP A 58 -11.66 -43.53 16.65
N LEU A 59 -10.47 -43.54 17.23
CA LEU A 59 -10.17 -44.23 18.48
C LEU A 59 -10.51 -43.36 19.71
N PRO A 60 -10.82 -43.96 20.87
CA PRO A 60 -10.84 -43.23 22.13
C PRO A 60 -9.50 -42.54 22.38
N ASP A 61 -9.51 -41.41 23.08
CA ASP A 61 -8.31 -40.64 23.38
C ASP A 61 -7.48 -41.17 24.57
N ASP A 62 -7.78 -42.35 25.08
CA ASP A 62 -7.02 -42.97 26.17
C ASP A 62 -5.53 -43.09 25.81
N GLY A 63 -4.69 -42.42 26.60
CA GLY A 63 -3.23 -42.41 26.41
C GLY A 63 -2.68 -41.25 25.57
N PHE A 64 -3.53 -40.41 24.97
CA PHE A 64 -3.10 -39.26 24.15
C PHE A 64 -3.22 -37.90 24.84
N TYR A 65 -3.92 -37.81 25.99
CA TYR A 65 -4.17 -36.54 26.66
C TYR A 65 -3.60 -36.48 28.08
N SER A 66 -3.28 -35.28 28.52
CA SER A 66 -2.98 -34.95 29.92
C SER A 66 -3.57 -33.59 30.30
N GLY A 67 -3.65 -33.30 31.61
CA GLY A 67 -4.27 -32.06 32.09
C GLY A 67 -5.80 -32.10 32.18
N GLY A 68 -6.39 -31.05 32.76
CA GLY A 68 -7.73 -31.06 33.31
C GLY A 68 -8.82 -31.50 32.35
N THR A 69 -9.64 -32.48 32.72
CA THR A 69 -10.80 -32.83 31.88
C THR A 69 -11.97 -33.49 32.60
N ARG A 70 -13.16 -33.09 32.15
CA ARG A 70 -14.44 -33.77 32.35
C ARG A 70 -15.03 -34.09 30.97
N ILE A 71 -15.58 -35.29 30.83
CA ILE A 71 -16.24 -35.74 29.61
C ILE A 71 -17.69 -35.26 29.61
N VAL A 72 -18.17 -34.76 28.47
CA VAL A 72 -19.59 -34.49 28.24
C VAL A 72 -20.07 -35.32 27.06
N THR A 73 -21.21 -35.99 27.23
CA THR A 73 -21.82 -36.89 26.24
C THR A 73 -23.23 -36.41 25.87
N GLY A 74 -23.65 -36.63 24.62
CA GLY A 74 -25.04 -36.43 24.18
C GLY A 74 -25.42 -34.97 23.95
N ARG A 75 -24.49 -34.14 23.46
CA ARG A 75 -24.78 -32.76 23.06
C ARG A 75 -25.74 -32.72 21.86
N THR A 76 -26.63 -31.72 21.84
CA THR A 76 -27.46 -31.47 20.65
C THR A 76 -26.60 -30.89 19.53
N ILE A 77 -26.61 -31.56 18.38
CA ILE A 77 -25.97 -31.10 17.14
C ILE A 77 -27.09 -30.66 16.20
N ARG A 78 -27.13 -29.40 15.78
CA ARG A 78 -28.13 -28.85 14.86
C ARG A 78 -27.70 -28.94 13.40
N GLY A 79 -26.42 -28.83 13.13
CA GLY A 79 -25.85 -28.87 11.79
C GLY A 79 -24.35 -29.12 11.83
N LEU A 80 -23.77 -29.32 10.66
CA LEU A 80 -22.33 -29.32 10.45
C LEU A 80 -22.03 -28.18 9.48
N ASP A 81 -20.98 -27.45 9.78
CA ASP A 81 -20.42 -26.43 8.90
C ASP A 81 -19.76 -27.11 7.68
N SER A 82 -19.66 -26.39 6.56
CA SER A 82 -19.04 -26.91 5.32
C SER A 82 -17.55 -27.25 5.48
N SER A 83 -16.87 -26.72 6.50
CA SER A 83 -15.50 -27.11 6.86
C SER A 83 -15.37 -28.59 7.22
N VAL A 84 -16.43 -29.25 7.68
CA VAL A 84 -16.37 -30.67 8.08
C VAL A 84 -16.37 -31.57 6.83
N PRO A 85 -15.31 -32.36 6.57
CA PRO A 85 -15.30 -33.29 5.44
C PRO A 85 -16.51 -34.23 5.49
N SER A 86 -17.12 -34.48 4.34
CA SER A 86 -18.30 -35.37 4.22
C SER A 86 -18.03 -36.82 4.68
N THR A 87 -16.75 -37.20 4.75
CA THR A 87 -16.25 -38.48 5.28
C THR A 87 -16.14 -38.52 6.81
N THR A 88 -16.39 -37.40 7.50
CA THR A 88 -16.34 -37.33 8.97
C THR A 88 -17.68 -37.80 9.54
N PRO A 89 -17.74 -38.88 10.34
CA PRO A 89 -18.98 -39.31 10.97
C PRO A 89 -19.50 -38.23 11.93
N ARG A 90 -20.78 -37.84 11.81
CA ARG A 90 -21.42 -36.87 12.74
C ARG A 90 -21.25 -37.26 14.22
N ALA A 91 -21.12 -38.55 14.50
CA ALA A 91 -20.93 -39.10 15.84
C ALA A 91 -19.69 -38.54 16.58
N VAL A 92 -18.68 -38.03 15.87
CA VAL A 92 -17.50 -37.42 16.52
C VAL A 92 -17.86 -36.19 17.37
N PHE A 93 -18.97 -35.52 17.09
CA PHE A 93 -19.44 -34.35 17.85
C PHE A 93 -20.37 -34.70 19.02
N GLU A 94 -20.69 -35.98 19.24
CA GLU A 94 -21.58 -36.41 20.33
C GLU A 94 -20.87 -36.42 21.69
N THR A 95 -19.54 -36.45 21.69
CA THR A 95 -18.68 -36.38 22.86
C THR A 95 -17.71 -35.21 22.76
N GLU A 96 -17.35 -34.63 23.90
CA GLU A 96 -16.31 -33.60 23.99
C GLU A 96 -15.47 -33.80 25.25
N ARG A 97 -14.20 -33.41 25.14
CA ARG A 97 -13.38 -33.02 26.28
C ARG A 97 -13.36 -31.52 26.40
N PHE A 98 -13.49 -31.02 27.62
CA PHE A 98 -13.30 -29.60 27.92
C PHE A 98 -12.45 -29.42 29.17
N ASN A 99 -11.74 -28.30 29.23
CA ASN A 99 -10.85 -27.94 30.33
C ASN A 99 -11.55 -26.96 31.30
N PRO A 100 -12.01 -27.39 32.49
CA PRO A 100 -12.63 -26.49 33.45
C PRO A 100 -11.67 -25.38 33.93
N PRO A 101 -12.20 -24.32 34.55
CA PRO A 101 -11.39 -23.40 35.34
C PRO A 101 -10.53 -24.12 36.39
N ASP A 102 -9.34 -23.59 36.65
CA ASP A 102 -8.44 -23.98 37.74
C ASP A 102 -7.82 -25.39 37.64
N THR A 103 -7.85 -25.99 36.45
CA THR A 103 -7.09 -27.20 36.11
C THR A 103 -5.91 -26.87 35.19
N PRO A 104 -4.82 -27.66 35.19
CA PRO A 104 -3.77 -27.55 34.18
C PRO A 104 -4.37 -27.63 32.77
N ASP A 105 -3.77 -26.92 31.81
CA ASP A 105 -4.23 -26.88 30.42
C ASP A 105 -4.41 -28.28 29.83
N MET A 106 -5.43 -28.42 28.97
CA MET A 106 -5.73 -29.66 28.27
C MET A 106 -4.71 -29.84 27.15
N VAL A 107 -4.00 -30.96 27.20
CA VAL A 107 -2.86 -31.26 26.34
C VAL A 107 -3.12 -32.56 25.61
N TYR A 108 -2.79 -32.60 24.31
CA TYR A 108 -2.67 -33.84 23.56
C TYR A 108 -1.23 -34.02 23.04
N GLU A 109 -0.69 -35.22 23.15
CA GLU A 109 0.66 -35.59 22.70
C GLU A 109 0.57 -36.82 21.79
N PHE A 110 1.27 -36.75 20.65
CA PHE A 110 1.29 -37.79 19.62
C PHE A 110 2.72 -38.08 19.19
N ASP A 111 3.15 -39.33 19.40
CA ASP A 111 4.49 -39.78 19.00
C ASP A 111 4.47 -40.43 17.61
N PHE A 112 5.56 -40.30 16.86
CA PHE A 112 5.74 -40.95 15.55
C PHE A 112 6.94 -41.93 15.61
N ASP A 113 6.66 -43.21 15.40
CA ASP A 113 7.65 -44.29 15.63
C ASP A 113 8.63 -44.50 14.48
N ASN A 114 8.28 -44.09 13.25
CA ASN A 114 9.11 -44.29 12.07
C ASN A 114 9.59 -42.95 11.48
N ASP A 115 10.78 -42.97 10.89
CA ASP A 115 11.43 -41.74 10.39
C ASP A 115 10.65 -41.07 9.26
N ARG A 116 9.94 -41.86 8.44
CA ARG A 116 9.05 -41.31 7.39
C ARG A 116 7.96 -40.42 8.00
N ASP A 117 7.29 -40.90 9.05
CA ASP A 117 6.19 -40.17 9.69
C ASP A 117 6.72 -39.00 10.51
N ARG A 118 7.95 -39.09 11.05
CA ARG A 118 8.62 -37.98 11.73
C ARG A 118 8.90 -36.85 10.75
N ASP A 119 9.53 -37.15 9.63
CA ASP A 119 10.05 -36.14 8.71
C ASP A 119 8.95 -35.57 7.79
N GLN A 120 7.86 -36.31 7.55
CA GLN A 120 6.74 -35.82 6.73
C GLN A 120 6.01 -34.63 7.39
N PRO A 121 5.68 -33.57 6.62
CA PRO A 121 4.77 -32.53 7.07
C PRO A 121 3.39 -33.10 7.39
N LYS A 122 2.68 -32.43 8.29
CA LYS A 122 1.40 -32.94 8.83
C LYS A 122 0.33 -31.86 8.80
N VAL A 123 -0.90 -32.27 8.54
CA VAL A 123 -2.10 -31.45 8.75
C VAL A 123 -2.85 -32.00 9.96
N LEU A 124 -3.12 -31.14 10.93
CA LEU A 124 -3.93 -31.40 12.12
C LEU A 124 -5.30 -30.81 11.86
N ARG A 125 -6.36 -31.61 12.00
CA ARG A 125 -7.75 -31.16 11.96
C ARG A 125 -8.39 -31.32 13.32
N PHE A 126 -8.97 -30.25 13.82
CA PHE A 126 -9.67 -30.16 15.08
C PHE A 126 -11.16 -30.03 14.82
N TYR A 127 -11.92 -31.02 15.26
CA TYR A 127 -13.37 -31.02 15.16
C TYR A 127 -13.93 -30.49 16.46
N MET A 128 -14.69 -29.40 16.39
CA MET A 128 -15.18 -28.70 17.56
C MET A 128 -16.61 -28.18 17.37
N MET A 129 -17.40 -28.23 18.43
CA MET A 129 -18.75 -27.70 18.48
C MET A 129 -19.02 -27.08 19.85
N ASN A 130 -19.50 -25.85 19.87
CA ASN A 130 -20.03 -25.29 21.11
C ASN A 130 -21.47 -25.76 21.38
N GLY A 131 -21.60 -26.80 22.22
CA GLY A 131 -22.89 -27.36 22.64
C GLY A 131 -23.42 -26.83 23.99
N PHE A 132 -22.70 -25.93 24.66
CA PHE A 132 -23.09 -25.41 25.99
C PHE A 132 -23.90 -24.13 25.87
N ARG A 133 -25.12 -24.13 26.43
CA ARG A 133 -26.05 -23.01 26.37
C ARG A 133 -25.51 -21.73 27.04
N GLY A 134 -24.67 -21.85 28.05
CA GLY A 134 -24.09 -20.68 28.73
C GLY A 134 -22.94 -20.01 27.97
N THR A 135 -22.63 -20.49 26.77
CA THR A 135 -21.66 -19.88 25.85
C THR A 135 -22.25 -19.83 24.43
N SER A 136 -23.57 -19.68 24.28
CA SER A 136 -24.25 -19.78 22.97
C SER A 136 -24.03 -18.57 22.07
N GLU A 137 -23.64 -17.43 22.61
CA GLU A 137 -23.40 -16.21 21.85
C GLU A 137 -21.90 -16.02 21.55
N PRO A 138 -21.56 -15.31 20.46
CA PRO A 138 -20.19 -14.85 20.20
C PRO A 138 -19.58 -14.08 21.38
N GLY A 139 -18.28 -14.26 21.59
CA GLY A 139 -17.47 -13.68 22.66
C GLY A 139 -17.54 -14.42 24.00
N GLU A 140 -18.52 -15.31 24.21
CA GLU A 140 -18.73 -15.97 25.50
C GLU A 140 -17.72 -17.11 25.76
N ARG A 141 -17.12 -17.67 24.71
CA ARG A 141 -16.04 -18.66 24.81
C ARG A 141 -14.97 -18.42 23.77
N VAL A 142 -13.84 -17.90 24.25
CA VAL A 142 -12.63 -17.65 23.47
C VAL A 142 -11.46 -18.42 24.10
N PHE A 143 -10.67 -19.10 23.27
CA PHE A 143 -9.47 -19.85 23.68
C PHE A 143 -8.43 -19.94 22.57
N ASP A 144 -7.17 -20.20 22.91
CA ASP A 144 -6.10 -20.44 21.94
C ASP A 144 -5.80 -21.94 21.81
N VAL A 145 -5.23 -22.35 20.68
CA VAL A 145 -4.63 -23.67 20.46
C VAL A 145 -3.17 -23.48 20.09
N GLU A 146 -2.27 -24.02 20.89
CA GLU A 146 -0.84 -24.08 20.58
C GLU A 146 -0.48 -25.45 20.02
N VAL A 147 0.38 -25.47 19.01
CA VAL A 147 1.00 -26.69 18.48
C VAL A 147 2.51 -26.53 18.52
N ASN A 148 3.20 -27.49 19.14
CA ASN A 148 4.64 -27.53 19.32
C ASN A 148 5.21 -26.24 19.95
N GLY A 149 4.46 -25.65 20.89
CA GLY A 149 4.84 -24.44 21.61
C GLY A 149 4.53 -23.11 20.90
N ASN A 150 3.98 -23.15 19.69
CA ASN A 150 3.57 -21.95 18.95
C ASN A 150 2.04 -21.83 18.95
N VAL A 151 1.51 -20.62 19.13
CA VAL A 151 0.07 -20.36 18.98
C VAL A 151 -0.33 -20.58 17.52
N ALA A 152 -1.06 -21.66 17.25
CA ALA A 152 -1.45 -22.09 15.92
C ALA A 152 -2.88 -21.65 15.55
N LEU A 153 -3.77 -21.55 16.54
CA LEU A 153 -5.07 -20.92 16.42
C LEU A 153 -5.23 -19.94 17.58
N ARG A 154 -5.54 -18.67 17.29
CA ARG A 154 -5.68 -17.61 18.29
C ARG A 154 -7.14 -17.18 18.40
N ASP A 155 -7.55 -16.89 19.63
CA ASP A 155 -8.87 -16.35 19.99
C ASP A 155 -10.04 -17.12 19.32
N VAL A 156 -9.97 -18.46 19.36
CA VAL A 156 -10.99 -19.36 18.80
C VAL A 156 -12.32 -19.18 19.51
N ASP A 157 -13.32 -18.72 18.75
CA ASP A 157 -14.73 -18.66 19.16
C ASP A 157 -15.61 -19.49 18.22
N LEU A 158 -16.13 -20.61 18.73
CA LEU A 158 -16.93 -21.54 17.94
C LEU A 158 -18.37 -21.05 17.71
N SER A 159 -18.91 -20.24 18.63
CA SER A 159 -20.25 -19.67 18.49
C SER A 159 -20.28 -18.56 17.46
N ASP A 160 -19.21 -17.76 17.39
CA ASP A 160 -19.00 -16.77 16.34
C ASP A 160 -18.72 -17.44 14.99
N ARG A 161 -17.80 -18.43 14.99
CA ARG A 161 -17.30 -19.03 13.74
C ARG A 161 -18.29 -19.96 13.06
N PHE A 162 -18.97 -20.83 13.80
CA PHE A 162 -19.87 -21.85 13.22
C PHE A 162 -21.33 -21.68 13.64
N GLY A 163 -21.58 -20.94 14.72
CA GLY A 163 -22.89 -20.87 15.36
C GLY A 163 -23.07 -21.91 16.47
N HIS A 164 -23.99 -21.63 17.40
CA HIS A 164 -24.29 -22.52 18.51
C HIS A 164 -24.86 -23.87 18.04
N GLN A 165 -24.32 -24.98 18.56
CA GLN A 165 -24.68 -26.36 18.20
C GLN A 165 -24.39 -26.73 16.73
N ILE A 166 -23.48 -26.03 16.07
CA ILE A 166 -22.97 -26.37 14.74
C ILE A 166 -21.54 -26.92 14.89
N GLY A 167 -21.32 -28.14 14.41
CA GLY A 167 -20.00 -28.74 14.42
C GLY A 167 -19.17 -28.25 13.24
N GLY A 168 -17.96 -27.76 13.50
CA GLY A 168 -17.03 -27.30 12.48
C GLY A 168 -15.67 -27.97 12.61
N MET A 169 -14.81 -27.74 11.61
CA MET A 169 -13.44 -28.24 11.55
C MET A 169 -12.47 -27.08 11.38
N LEU A 170 -11.42 -27.07 12.20
CA LEU A 170 -10.29 -26.14 12.12
C LEU A 170 -9.04 -26.91 11.74
N SER A 171 -8.20 -26.39 10.84
CA SER A 171 -6.98 -27.08 10.43
C SER A 171 -5.72 -26.26 10.66
N VAL A 172 -4.62 -26.95 10.99
CA VAL A 172 -3.28 -26.38 11.14
C VAL A 172 -2.28 -27.30 10.43
N ARG A 173 -1.41 -26.75 9.58
CA ARG A 173 -0.28 -27.50 9.02
C ARG A 173 0.98 -27.27 9.85
N VAL A 174 1.73 -28.33 10.10
CA VAL A 174 3.02 -28.26 10.80
C VAL A 174 4.12 -28.97 10.02
N ARG A 175 5.34 -28.48 10.16
CA ARG A 175 6.53 -29.22 9.70
C ARG A 175 6.63 -30.53 10.48
N GLY A 176 7.29 -31.53 9.89
CA GLY A 176 7.59 -32.79 10.56
C GLY A 176 8.24 -32.59 11.94
N GLY A 177 8.21 -33.64 12.76
CA GLY A 177 8.69 -33.62 14.15
C GLY A 177 8.61 -35.02 14.77
N GLN A 178 9.41 -35.24 15.82
CA GLN A 178 9.41 -36.52 16.56
C GLN A 178 8.09 -36.76 17.28
N ASP A 179 7.48 -35.68 17.76
CA ASP A 179 6.20 -35.62 18.44
C ASP A 179 5.38 -34.40 17.96
N ILE A 180 4.06 -34.50 18.10
CA ILE A 180 3.14 -33.35 18.04
C ILE A 180 2.58 -33.13 19.43
N ARG A 181 2.72 -31.91 19.91
CA ARG A 181 2.21 -31.47 21.19
C ARG A 181 1.19 -30.34 21.01
N ILE A 182 -0.04 -30.57 21.42
CA ILE A 182 -1.18 -29.65 21.28
C ILE A 182 -1.58 -29.16 22.67
N VAL A 183 -1.71 -27.84 22.87
CA VAL A 183 -2.17 -27.22 24.13
C VAL A 183 -3.41 -26.39 23.85
N PHE A 184 -4.47 -26.62 24.61
CA PHE A 184 -5.67 -25.77 24.57
C PHE A 184 -5.66 -24.79 25.74
N LYS A 185 -5.53 -23.49 25.44
CA LYS A 185 -5.36 -22.43 26.44
C LYS A 185 -6.59 -21.56 26.59
N ARG A 186 -7.12 -21.48 27.81
CA ARG A 186 -8.27 -20.63 28.12
C ARG A 186 -7.92 -19.14 27.98
N ARG A 187 -8.80 -18.38 27.31
CA ARG A 187 -8.78 -16.90 27.33
C ARG A 187 -9.94 -16.37 28.15
N ILE A 188 -11.17 -16.58 27.67
CA ILE A 188 -12.41 -16.14 28.34
C ILE A 188 -13.09 -17.31 29.05
N GLN A 189 -13.17 -18.47 28.42
CA GLN A 189 -13.87 -19.64 28.96
C GLN A 189 -13.20 -20.95 28.54
N ALA A 190 -13.54 -22.04 29.25
CA ALA A 190 -13.01 -23.38 29.05
C ALA A 190 -12.90 -23.80 27.56
N PRO A 191 -11.69 -24.10 27.06
CA PRO A 191 -11.54 -24.70 25.74
C PRO A 191 -12.18 -26.09 25.68
N LEU A 192 -12.54 -26.53 24.48
CA LEU A 192 -13.06 -27.86 24.20
C LEU A 192 -12.48 -28.44 22.91
N VAL A 193 -12.59 -29.75 22.75
CA VAL A 193 -12.38 -30.45 21.49
C VAL A 193 -13.30 -31.68 21.43
N ASN A 194 -13.86 -31.97 20.25
CA ASN A 194 -14.69 -33.15 20.01
C ASN A 194 -13.88 -34.28 19.36
N ALA A 195 -13.01 -33.96 18.40
CA ALA A 195 -12.11 -34.93 17.81
C ALA A 195 -10.85 -34.27 17.23
N ILE A 196 -9.80 -35.07 17.04
CA ILE A 196 -8.54 -34.68 16.41
C ILE A 196 -8.20 -35.69 15.31
N GLU A 197 -7.90 -35.22 14.11
CA GLU A 197 -7.35 -36.02 13.01
C GLU A 197 -5.98 -35.48 12.62
N ILE A 198 -5.00 -36.36 12.42
CA ILE A 198 -3.64 -35.99 11.98
C ILE A 198 -3.34 -36.77 10.71
N LEU A 199 -2.98 -36.07 9.64
CA LEU A 199 -2.63 -36.67 8.35
C LEU A 199 -1.17 -36.32 8.01
N ALA A 200 -0.41 -37.28 7.51
CA ALA A 200 0.85 -37.03 6.83
C ALA A 200 0.55 -36.59 5.40
N VAL A 201 1.21 -35.52 4.96
CA VAL A 201 1.12 -35.00 3.59
C VAL A 201 2.51 -35.04 2.95
N ASP A 202 2.58 -35.17 1.63
CA ASP A 202 3.88 -35.21 0.93
C ASP A 202 4.55 -33.82 0.86
N ASP A 203 5.87 -33.80 0.59
CA ASP A 203 6.71 -32.60 0.47
C ASP A 203 6.39 -31.74 -0.77
N GLN A 204 5.53 -32.22 -1.67
CA GLN A 204 4.82 -31.29 -2.54
C GLN A 204 3.84 -30.56 -1.64
N GLU A 205 4.17 -29.32 -1.32
CA GLU A 205 3.20 -28.34 -0.87
C GLU A 205 1.92 -28.55 -1.70
N PRO A 206 0.82 -29.08 -1.11
CA PRO A 206 -0.48 -28.84 -1.72
C PRO A 206 -0.56 -27.31 -1.82
N PRO A 207 -1.10 -26.75 -2.92
CA PRO A 207 -1.38 -25.33 -2.92
C PRO A 207 -2.11 -25.06 -1.60
N PRO A 208 -1.64 -24.10 -0.80
CA PRO A 208 -2.31 -23.83 0.44
C PRO A 208 -3.77 -23.57 0.05
N VAL A 209 -4.67 -24.30 0.71
CA VAL A 209 -6.09 -24.15 0.43
C VAL A 209 -6.41 -22.80 1.05
N SER A 210 -6.19 -21.73 0.29
CA SER A 210 -6.71 -20.42 0.59
C SER A 210 -8.19 -20.69 0.90
N HIS A 211 -8.59 -20.54 2.16
CA HIS A 211 -9.93 -20.90 2.58
C HIS A 211 -10.86 -19.92 1.86
N VAL A 212 -11.47 -20.37 0.76
CA VAL A 212 -12.28 -19.53 -0.10
C VAL A 212 -13.53 -19.15 0.69
N LEU A 213 -13.57 -17.90 1.14
CA LEU A 213 -14.68 -17.30 1.87
C LEU A 213 -15.86 -17.06 0.96
N TYR A 214 -15.60 -16.56 -0.26
CA TYR A 214 -16.62 -16.20 -1.23
C TYR A 214 -16.18 -16.49 -2.67
N ARG A 215 -17.12 -16.98 -3.48
CA ARG A 215 -17.06 -16.95 -4.95
C ARG A 215 -18.39 -16.44 -5.48
N VAL A 216 -18.35 -15.36 -6.25
CA VAL A 216 -19.53 -14.67 -6.76
C VAL A 216 -19.41 -14.45 -8.27
N ASN A 217 -20.36 -15.00 -9.02
CA ASN A 217 -20.55 -14.82 -10.46
C ASN A 217 -21.41 -13.57 -10.73
N ALA A 218 -20.78 -12.51 -11.24
CA ALA A 218 -21.43 -11.21 -11.44
C ALA A 218 -22.41 -11.24 -12.62
N GLY A 219 -23.65 -10.83 -12.37
CA GLY A 219 -24.73 -10.82 -13.35
C GLY A 219 -25.17 -12.20 -13.85
N GLY A 220 -24.71 -13.28 -13.22
CA GLY A 220 -24.96 -14.65 -13.67
C GLY A 220 -25.58 -15.57 -12.60
N PRO A 221 -26.02 -16.78 -13.01
CA PRO A 221 -26.52 -17.80 -12.08
C PRO A 221 -25.35 -18.47 -11.32
N ARG A 222 -25.69 -19.32 -10.33
CA ARG A 222 -24.71 -20.19 -9.67
C ARG A 222 -23.98 -21.08 -10.68
N ILE A 223 -22.66 -21.16 -10.58
CA ILE A 223 -21.81 -22.09 -11.34
C ILE A 223 -21.17 -23.07 -10.36
N GLU A 224 -21.30 -24.37 -10.63
CA GLU A 224 -20.66 -25.40 -9.81
C GLU A 224 -19.14 -25.29 -9.87
N SER A 225 -18.51 -25.42 -8.71
CA SER A 225 -17.06 -25.55 -8.56
C SER A 225 -16.55 -26.79 -9.29
N ILE A 226 -15.33 -26.71 -9.82
CA ILE A 226 -14.62 -27.85 -10.43
C ILE A 226 -13.40 -28.28 -9.60
N ASP A 227 -13.21 -27.61 -8.48
CA ASP A 227 -12.26 -27.91 -7.41
C ASP A 227 -13.05 -28.22 -6.13
N ASP A 228 -12.36 -28.54 -5.04
CA ASP A 228 -13.00 -28.80 -3.74
C ASP A 228 -13.43 -27.51 -2.99
N GLY A 229 -13.47 -26.37 -3.69
CA GLY A 229 -13.89 -25.08 -3.15
C GLY A 229 -15.41 -24.86 -3.23
N PRO A 230 -15.93 -23.76 -2.66
CA PRO A 230 -17.35 -23.41 -2.78
C PRO A 230 -17.70 -23.09 -4.24
N ASP A 231 -18.97 -23.27 -4.58
CA ASP A 231 -19.50 -22.86 -5.87
C ASP A 231 -19.46 -21.34 -6.06
N TRP A 232 -19.46 -20.90 -7.31
CA TRP A 232 -19.64 -19.50 -7.64
C TRP A 232 -21.12 -19.16 -7.50
N LEU A 233 -21.49 -18.46 -6.43
CA LEU A 233 -22.85 -18.02 -6.17
C LEU A 233 -23.28 -16.90 -7.13
N SER A 234 -24.57 -16.68 -7.27
CA SER A 234 -25.05 -15.45 -7.93
C SER A 234 -24.69 -14.23 -7.08
N ASP A 235 -24.53 -13.05 -7.70
CA ASP A 235 -24.22 -11.80 -7.01
C ASP A 235 -25.38 -11.19 -6.19
N GLU A 236 -26.58 -11.77 -6.27
CA GLU A 236 -27.72 -11.32 -5.49
C GLU A 236 -27.41 -11.23 -3.98
N GLY A 237 -27.59 -10.04 -3.41
CA GLY A 237 -27.34 -9.75 -2.00
C GLY A 237 -25.92 -9.24 -1.68
N PHE A 238 -24.99 -9.28 -2.64
CA PHE A 238 -23.61 -8.78 -2.44
C PHE A 238 -23.38 -7.39 -3.03
N PHE A 239 -24.16 -6.95 -4.02
CA PHE A 239 -23.92 -5.68 -4.71
C PHE A 239 -24.96 -4.60 -4.38
N SER A 240 -24.53 -3.34 -4.53
CA SER A 240 -25.36 -2.15 -4.63
C SER A 240 -24.82 -1.24 -5.74
N GLY A 241 -25.68 -0.51 -6.44
CA GLY A 241 -25.28 0.14 -7.71
C GLY A 241 -25.06 -0.89 -8.83
N GLY A 242 -24.62 -0.47 -10.03
CA GLY A 242 -24.38 -1.39 -11.17
C GLY A 242 -25.67 -1.99 -11.77
N THR A 243 -26.17 -1.36 -12.84
CA THR A 243 -27.58 -1.51 -13.23
C THR A 243 -27.85 -2.55 -14.32
N ARG A 244 -26.84 -2.98 -15.08
CA ARG A 244 -27.08 -3.81 -16.27
C ARG A 244 -26.21 -5.04 -16.32
N ILE A 245 -26.88 -6.15 -16.62
CA ILE A 245 -26.30 -7.46 -16.87
C ILE A 245 -26.12 -7.61 -18.38
N VAL A 246 -24.97 -8.11 -18.80
CA VAL A 246 -24.75 -8.54 -20.19
C VAL A 246 -24.39 -10.02 -20.20
N THR A 247 -24.99 -10.74 -21.14
CA THR A 247 -24.79 -12.17 -21.34
C THR A 247 -24.35 -12.45 -22.79
N GLY A 248 -23.71 -13.60 -23.02
CA GLY A 248 -23.40 -14.09 -24.36
C GLY A 248 -22.28 -13.33 -25.09
N ARG A 249 -21.32 -12.77 -24.35
CA ARG A 249 -20.09 -12.20 -24.91
C ARG A 249 -19.23 -13.29 -25.53
N THR A 250 -18.52 -12.96 -26.62
CA THR A 250 -17.52 -13.87 -27.20
C THR A 250 -16.28 -13.89 -26.30
N ILE A 251 -15.85 -15.09 -25.89
CA ILE A 251 -14.62 -15.31 -25.12
C ILE A 251 -13.62 -16.03 -26.02
N ARG A 252 -12.51 -15.39 -26.36
CA ARG A 252 -11.46 -15.93 -27.24
C ARG A 252 -10.42 -16.76 -26.47
N GLY A 253 -10.17 -16.41 -25.22
CA GLY A 253 -9.16 -17.06 -24.40
C GLY A 253 -9.23 -16.60 -22.95
N LEU A 254 -8.42 -17.23 -22.12
CA LEU A 254 -8.13 -16.82 -20.75
C LEU A 254 -6.63 -16.51 -20.68
N ASP A 255 -6.29 -15.43 -20.00
CA ASP A 255 -4.92 -15.09 -19.68
C ASP A 255 -4.34 -16.06 -18.63
N SER A 256 -3.02 -16.19 -18.59
CA SER A 256 -2.30 -17.03 -17.62
C SER A 256 -2.52 -16.65 -16.16
N SER A 257 -3.01 -15.43 -15.88
CA SER A 257 -3.43 -15.01 -14.54
C SER A 257 -4.64 -15.77 -14.00
N VAL A 258 -5.49 -16.35 -14.87
CA VAL A 258 -6.67 -17.10 -14.42
C VAL A 258 -6.27 -18.52 -14.01
N PRO A 259 -6.50 -18.94 -12.74
CA PRO A 259 -6.20 -20.30 -12.30
C PRO A 259 -6.94 -21.34 -13.13
N SER A 260 -6.33 -22.52 -13.34
CA SER A 260 -6.98 -23.61 -14.08
C SER A 260 -8.23 -24.16 -13.41
N THR A 261 -8.43 -23.86 -12.13
CA THR A 261 -9.65 -24.17 -11.35
C THR A 261 -10.80 -23.19 -11.62
N THR A 262 -10.52 -22.02 -12.21
CA THR A 262 -11.55 -21.06 -12.63
C THR A 262 -11.94 -21.31 -14.09
N THR A 263 -13.15 -21.83 -14.30
CA THR A 263 -13.63 -22.16 -15.65
C THR A 263 -13.99 -20.92 -16.47
N ARG A 264 -14.05 -21.09 -17.80
CA ARG A 264 -14.54 -20.05 -18.72
C ARG A 264 -15.96 -19.56 -18.39
N ALA A 265 -16.78 -20.38 -17.72
CA ALA A 265 -18.17 -20.03 -17.42
C ALA A 265 -18.30 -18.74 -16.59
N VAL A 266 -17.30 -18.43 -15.76
CA VAL A 266 -17.21 -17.19 -14.97
C VAL A 266 -17.23 -15.93 -15.85
N PHE A 267 -16.77 -16.01 -17.10
CA PHE A 267 -16.67 -14.86 -18.01
C PHE A 267 -17.86 -14.73 -18.97
N GLU A 268 -18.87 -15.61 -18.88
CA GLU A 268 -20.03 -15.60 -19.80
C GLU A 268 -21.05 -14.50 -19.47
N THR A 269 -21.01 -14.00 -18.23
CA THR A 269 -21.83 -12.90 -17.73
C THR A 269 -20.96 -11.78 -17.18
N GLU A 270 -21.45 -10.55 -17.25
CA GLU A 270 -20.82 -9.38 -16.61
C GLU A 270 -21.90 -8.49 -15.98
N ARG A 271 -21.56 -7.86 -14.87
CA ARG A 271 -22.24 -6.65 -14.38
C ARG A 271 -21.40 -5.44 -14.73
N PHE A 272 -22.04 -4.37 -15.21
CA PHE A 272 -21.37 -3.11 -15.47
C PHE A 272 -22.18 -1.91 -14.98
N ASN A 273 -21.49 -0.79 -14.80
CA ASN A 273 -22.06 0.44 -14.25
C ASN A 273 -22.18 1.54 -15.31
N PRO A 274 -23.37 1.76 -15.90
CA PRO A 274 -23.54 2.77 -16.94
C PRO A 274 -23.33 4.21 -16.39
N PRO A 275 -23.14 5.21 -17.28
CA PRO A 275 -23.14 6.61 -16.90
C PRO A 275 -24.39 7.01 -16.08
N ASP A 276 -24.25 8.06 -15.27
CA ASP A 276 -25.33 8.64 -14.45
C ASP A 276 -25.98 7.70 -13.42
N THR A 277 -25.28 6.64 -13.02
CA THR A 277 -25.70 5.74 -11.94
C THR A 277 -24.69 5.75 -10.80
N PRO A 278 -25.11 5.50 -9.53
CA PRO A 278 -24.17 5.36 -8.42
C PRO A 278 -23.12 4.29 -8.73
N ASP A 279 -21.92 4.46 -8.16
CA ASP A 279 -20.81 3.51 -8.32
C ASP A 279 -21.24 2.07 -8.01
N MET A 280 -20.69 1.12 -8.74
CA MET A 280 -20.92 -0.29 -8.49
C MET A 280 -20.10 -0.74 -7.29
N VAL A 281 -20.79 -1.22 -6.26
CA VAL A 281 -20.20 -1.62 -4.98
C VAL A 281 -20.55 -3.05 -4.66
N TYR A 282 -19.57 -3.84 -4.25
CA TYR A 282 -19.77 -5.14 -3.61
C TYR A 282 -19.41 -5.08 -2.13
N THR A 283 -20.15 -5.76 -1.27
CA THR A 283 -19.91 -5.83 0.17
C THR A 283 -19.98 -7.28 0.64
N PHE A 284 -18.94 -7.72 1.35
CA PHE A 284 -18.83 -9.07 1.89
C PHE A 284 -18.65 -8.99 3.41
N ASN A 285 -19.19 -9.97 4.14
CA ASN A 285 -19.02 -10.04 5.60
C ASN A 285 -17.76 -10.84 5.91
N VAL A 286 -16.63 -10.15 5.98
CA VAL A 286 -15.33 -10.75 6.32
C VAL A 286 -15.02 -10.37 7.76
N PRO A 287 -14.67 -11.31 8.67
CA PRO A 287 -14.35 -10.98 10.05
C PRO A 287 -13.29 -9.87 10.14
N ARG A 288 -13.38 -9.01 11.16
CA ARG A 288 -12.48 -7.86 11.32
C ARG A 288 -11.01 -8.29 11.31
N ASP A 289 -10.15 -7.45 10.74
CA ASP A 289 -8.69 -7.61 10.69
C ASP A 289 -8.21 -8.90 9.98
N THR A 290 -9.07 -9.57 9.21
CA THR A 290 -8.73 -10.76 8.43
C THR A 290 -8.01 -10.35 7.15
N VAL A 291 -6.84 -10.95 6.92
CA VAL A 291 -6.10 -10.78 5.68
C VAL A 291 -6.70 -11.72 4.63
N VAL A 292 -7.11 -11.16 3.50
CA VAL A 292 -7.74 -11.90 2.40
C VAL A 292 -7.12 -11.55 1.05
N ASP A 293 -7.06 -12.52 0.15
CA ASP A 293 -6.79 -12.32 -1.26
C ASP A 293 -8.11 -12.15 -2.02
N VAL A 294 -8.26 -10.99 -2.66
CA VAL A 294 -9.42 -10.60 -3.46
C VAL A 294 -9.07 -10.74 -4.94
N LYS A 295 -9.63 -11.75 -5.58
CA LYS A 295 -9.39 -12.10 -6.98
C LYS A 295 -10.55 -11.59 -7.85
N LEU A 296 -10.27 -10.54 -8.61
CA LEU A 296 -11.20 -9.89 -9.53
C LEU A 296 -11.04 -10.47 -10.94
N HIS A 297 -12.06 -11.17 -11.42
CA HIS A 297 -12.09 -11.78 -12.74
C HIS A 297 -12.81 -10.85 -13.71
N MET A 298 -12.10 -10.38 -14.73
CA MET A 298 -12.55 -9.31 -15.62
C MET A 298 -12.19 -9.58 -17.08
N MET A 299 -13.08 -9.21 -18.01
CA MET A 299 -12.89 -9.31 -19.44
C MET A 299 -13.58 -8.17 -20.16
N ASN A 300 -12.88 -7.49 -21.07
CA ASN A 300 -13.54 -6.59 -22.02
C ASN A 300 -14.18 -7.37 -23.18
N GLY A 301 -15.50 -7.62 -23.10
CA GLY A 301 -16.30 -8.23 -24.16
C GLY A 301 -16.97 -7.23 -25.11
N PHE A 302 -16.89 -5.93 -24.86
CA PHE A 302 -17.59 -4.91 -25.65
C PHE A 302 -16.75 -4.40 -26.82
N ARG A 303 -17.30 -4.52 -28.03
CA ARG A 303 -16.61 -4.13 -29.26
C ARG A 303 -16.29 -2.63 -29.34
N GLY A 304 -17.07 -1.78 -28.67
CA GLY A 304 -16.83 -0.33 -28.65
C GLY A 304 -15.71 0.11 -27.72
N THR A 305 -15.07 -0.83 -27.00
CA THR A 305 -13.91 -0.58 -26.14
C THR A 305 -12.80 -1.60 -26.42
N SER A 306 -12.66 -2.05 -27.68
CA SER A 306 -11.75 -3.14 -28.06
C SER A 306 -10.28 -2.74 -28.08
N GLU A 307 -9.97 -1.46 -28.17
CA GLU A 307 -8.60 -0.95 -28.18
C GLU A 307 -8.18 -0.42 -26.79
N PRO A 308 -6.87 -0.39 -26.49
CA PRO A 308 -6.33 0.29 -25.31
C PRO A 308 -6.83 1.73 -25.16
N GLY A 309 -7.08 2.15 -23.93
CA GLY A 309 -7.49 3.51 -23.55
C GLY A 309 -8.99 3.81 -23.72
N GLU A 310 -9.75 2.93 -24.38
CA GLU A 310 -11.19 3.16 -24.62
C GLU A 310 -12.07 2.86 -23.39
N ARG A 311 -11.58 2.06 -22.44
CA ARG A 311 -12.19 1.86 -21.13
C ARG A 311 -11.10 1.84 -20.07
N VAL A 312 -11.23 2.73 -19.09
CA VAL A 312 -10.31 2.90 -17.97
C VAL A 312 -11.14 3.11 -16.72
N PHE A 313 -10.87 2.34 -15.67
CA PHE A 313 -11.58 2.49 -14.39
C PHE A 313 -10.69 2.13 -13.21
N ASP A 314 -11.12 2.52 -12.02
CA ASP A 314 -10.44 2.22 -10.78
C ASP A 314 -11.22 1.20 -9.95
N VAL A 315 -10.53 0.52 -9.04
CA VAL A 315 -11.12 -0.32 -8.01
C VAL A 315 -10.57 0.11 -6.65
N GLU A 316 -11.47 0.41 -5.72
CA GLU A 316 -11.15 0.66 -4.32
C GLU A 316 -11.63 -0.51 -3.46
N ILE A 317 -10.89 -0.85 -2.41
CA ILE A 317 -11.29 -1.80 -1.38
C ILE A 317 -11.14 -1.12 -0.02
N ASN A 318 -12.20 -1.12 0.78
CA ASN A 318 -12.26 -0.47 2.10
C ASN A 318 -11.93 1.03 2.08
N GLY A 319 -12.21 1.69 0.96
CA GLY A 319 -11.90 3.12 0.73
C GLY A 319 -10.50 3.37 0.17
N ASP A 320 -9.62 2.37 0.19
CA ASP A 320 -8.30 2.46 -0.42
C ASP A 320 -8.39 2.11 -1.89
N LEU A 321 -7.86 2.97 -2.76
CA LEU A 321 -7.63 2.60 -4.15
C LEU A 321 -6.67 1.39 -4.19
N VAL A 322 -7.02 0.33 -4.91
CA VAL A 322 -6.21 -0.91 -4.97
C VAL A 322 -5.81 -1.30 -6.39
N LEU A 323 -6.64 -0.97 -7.39
CA LEU A 323 -6.30 -1.06 -8.80
C LEU A 323 -6.63 0.27 -9.45
N GLU A 324 -5.67 0.84 -10.16
CA GLU A 324 -5.79 2.14 -10.79
C GLU A 324 -5.62 2.02 -12.32
N ASP A 325 -6.38 2.83 -13.06
CA ASP A 325 -6.34 2.90 -14.53
C ASP A 325 -6.43 1.52 -15.21
N VAL A 326 -7.35 0.68 -14.69
CA VAL A 326 -7.63 -0.65 -15.19
C VAL A 326 -8.12 -0.57 -16.63
N ASP A 327 -7.29 -1.06 -17.55
CA ASP A 327 -7.57 -1.14 -18.98
C ASP A 327 -7.35 -2.58 -19.45
N LEU A 328 -8.45 -3.32 -19.47
CA LEU A 328 -8.46 -4.76 -19.79
C LEU A 328 -8.03 -5.03 -21.25
N SER A 329 -8.29 -4.10 -22.17
CA SER A 329 -7.90 -4.26 -23.58
C SER A 329 -6.40 -4.09 -23.77
N ARG A 330 -5.78 -3.16 -23.03
CA ARG A 330 -4.31 -3.03 -22.97
C ARG A 330 -3.65 -4.21 -22.27
N GLU A 331 -4.26 -4.67 -21.19
CA GLU A 331 -3.66 -5.61 -20.26
C GLU A 331 -3.76 -7.07 -20.71
N PHE A 332 -4.96 -7.52 -21.08
CA PHE A 332 -5.22 -8.91 -21.48
C PHE A 332 -5.56 -9.05 -22.97
N GLY A 333 -6.03 -7.97 -23.58
CA GLY A 333 -6.58 -7.97 -24.93
C GLY A 333 -8.11 -8.12 -24.95
N HIS A 334 -8.72 -7.64 -26.03
CA HIS A 334 -10.17 -7.76 -26.24
C HIS A 334 -10.63 -9.23 -26.30
N GLN A 335 -11.70 -9.56 -25.57
CA GLN A 335 -12.28 -10.90 -25.45
C GLN A 335 -11.36 -11.94 -24.78
N ILE A 336 -10.38 -11.50 -23.99
CA ILE A 336 -9.53 -12.35 -23.17
C ILE A 336 -9.90 -12.11 -21.69
N GLY A 337 -10.30 -13.17 -20.99
CA GLY A 337 -10.58 -13.09 -19.56
C GLY A 337 -9.30 -13.14 -18.74
N GLY A 338 -9.13 -12.20 -17.82
CA GLY A 338 -7.99 -12.13 -16.92
C GLY A 338 -8.40 -12.04 -15.46
N MET A 339 -7.43 -12.19 -14.56
CA MET A 339 -7.62 -12.09 -13.11
C MET A 339 -6.61 -11.11 -12.51
N ARG A 340 -7.07 -10.31 -11.56
CA ARG A 340 -6.21 -9.48 -10.70
C ARG A 340 -6.44 -9.89 -9.25
N SER A 341 -5.35 -10.22 -8.55
CA SER A 341 -5.39 -10.56 -7.12
C SER A 341 -4.86 -9.37 -6.32
N VAL A 342 -5.60 -8.98 -5.29
CA VAL A 342 -5.21 -7.92 -4.36
C VAL A 342 -5.30 -8.48 -2.94
N ARG A 343 -4.20 -8.39 -2.19
CA ARG A 343 -4.20 -8.73 -0.77
C ARG A 343 -4.60 -7.52 0.06
N VAL A 344 -5.60 -7.68 0.92
CA VAL A 344 -6.17 -6.62 1.75
C VAL A 344 -6.52 -7.13 3.14
N ARG A 345 -6.60 -6.22 4.11
CA ARG A 345 -7.14 -6.50 5.43
C ARG A 345 -8.58 -6.00 5.51
N SER A 346 -9.51 -6.82 5.99
CA SER A 346 -10.90 -6.41 6.22
C SER A 346 -11.02 -5.33 7.30
N ASP A 347 -12.02 -4.45 7.16
CA ASP A 347 -12.29 -3.34 8.07
C ASP A 347 -13.17 -3.76 9.27
N ASP A 348 -14.12 -2.92 9.71
CA ASP A 348 -15.13 -3.21 10.74
C ASP A 348 -16.16 -4.27 10.31
N ARG A 349 -15.66 -5.48 10.02
CA ARG A 349 -16.37 -6.72 9.64
C ARG A 349 -16.90 -6.76 8.21
N HIS A 350 -16.49 -5.83 7.36
CA HIS A 350 -16.85 -5.85 5.96
C HIS A 350 -15.62 -5.80 5.05
N LEU A 351 -15.84 -6.25 3.82
CA LEU A 351 -14.94 -5.97 2.72
C LEU A 351 -15.77 -5.24 1.67
N ARG A 352 -15.47 -3.96 1.44
CA ARG A 352 -16.23 -3.10 0.53
C ARG A 352 -15.42 -2.80 -0.72
N ILE A 353 -15.84 -3.35 -1.86
CA ILE A 353 -15.18 -3.18 -3.16
C ILE A 353 -15.98 -2.17 -3.99
N VAL A 354 -15.37 -1.06 -4.41
CA VAL A 354 -16.02 0.02 -5.19
C VAL A 354 -15.34 0.14 -6.55
N PHE A 355 -16.12 0.09 -7.63
CA PHE A 355 -15.62 0.28 -8.99
C PHE A 355 -15.94 1.69 -9.46
N LYS A 356 -14.90 2.52 -9.68
CA LYS A 356 -15.05 3.93 -10.05
C LYS A 356 -14.74 4.17 -11.52
N ARG A 357 -15.65 4.86 -12.19
CA ARG A 357 -15.50 5.21 -13.62
C ARG A 357 -14.41 6.27 -13.80
N ARG A 358 -13.49 6.05 -14.75
CA ARG A 358 -12.68 7.12 -15.37
C ARG A 358 -13.13 7.35 -16.81
N ILE A 359 -12.80 6.42 -17.69
CA ILE A 359 -13.22 6.40 -19.10
C ILE A 359 -14.15 5.21 -19.31
N GLN A 360 -15.42 5.47 -19.64
CA GLN A 360 -16.44 4.43 -19.87
C GLN A 360 -16.77 3.59 -18.61
N ALA A 361 -17.89 2.88 -18.63
CA ALA A 361 -18.40 2.06 -17.52
C ALA A 361 -17.42 0.96 -17.02
N PRO A 362 -17.15 0.89 -15.69
CA PRO A 362 -16.46 -0.26 -15.11
C PRO A 362 -17.30 -1.53 -15.23
N LEU A 363 -16.63 -2.68 -15.22
CA LEU A 363 -17.23 -4.01 -15.32
C LEU A 363 -16.58 -5.02 -14.37
N ILE A 364 -17.31 -6.06 -14.02
CA ILE A 364 -16.79 -7.25 -13.31
C ILE A 364 -17.52 -8.51 -13.81
N ASN A 365 -16.78 -9.61 -13.96
CA ASN A 365 -17.34 -10.92 -14.34
C ASN A 365 -17.50 -11.82 -13.11
N ALA A 366 -16.51 -11.86 -12.21
CA ALA A 366 -16.65 -12.55 -10.93
C ALA A 366 -15.66 -12.05 -9.88
N ILE A 367 -15.95 -12.36 -8.61
CA ILE A 367 -15.13 -12.04 -7.45
C ILE A 367 -14.92 -13.32 -6.66
N GLU A 368 -13.67 -13.64 -6.35
CA GLU A 368 -13.30 -14.66 -5.36
C GLU A 368 -12.57 -13.98 -4.19
N ILE A 369 -12.92 -14.34 -2.96
CA ILE A 369 -12.26 -13.88 -1.73
C ILE A 369 -11.83 -15.13 -0.99
N ALA A 370 -10.55 -15.24 -0.70
CA ALA A 370 -9.99 -16.32 0.09
C ALA A 370 -9.16 -15.76 1.24
N GLU A 371 -9.12 -16.46 2.37
CA GLU A 371 -8.12 -16.16 3.42
C GLU A 371 -6.73 -16.19 2.78
N ALA A 372 -5.93 -15.18 3.08
CA ALA A 372 -4.60 -15.06 2.53
C ALA A 372 -3.67 -16.07 3.20
N ASP A 373 -2.99 -16.88 2.38
CA ASP A 373 -1.88 -17.68 2.85
C ASP A 373 -0.61 -16.82 2.92
N ASP A 374 0.20 -16.99 3.97
CA ASP A 374 1.41 -16.18 4.19
C ASP A 374 2.41 -16.23 3.00
N ASP A 375 2.32 -17.25 2.13
CA ASP A 375 3.26 -17.50 1.02
C ASP A 375 2.74 -17.21 -0.41
N GLU A 376 1.44 -16.97 -0.66
CA GLU A 376 0.88 -16.89 -2.04
C GLU A 376 0.49 -15.51 -2.58
N GLY A 377 0.56 -14.43 -1.79
CA GLY A 377 0.17 -13.08 -2.22
C GLY A 377 1.18 -12.00 -1.84
N PRO A 378 1.09 -10.81 -2.44
CA PRO A 378 2.01 -9.72 -2.15
C PRO A 378 1.96 -9.40 -0.64
N PRO A 379 3.10 -9.23 0.05
CA PRO A 379 3.10 -8.96 1.48
C PRO A 379 2.30 -7.69 1.78
N ILE A 380 1.46 -7.72 2.82
CA ILE A 380 0.92 -6.48 3.37
C ILE A 380 2.09 -5.74 4.01
N VAL A 381 2.47 -4.65 3.39
CA VAL A 381 3.37 -3.67 3.99
C VAL A 381 2.45 -2.65 4.65
N ASP A 382 2.45 -2.59 5.98
CA ASP A 382 1.73 -1.57 6.73
C ASP A 382 2.77 -0.63 7.34
N ILE A 383 2.84 0.59 6.81
CA ILE A 383 3.79 1.58 7.33
C ILE A 383 3.10 2.53 8.30
N ASN A 384 3.83 2.96 9.32
CA ASN A 384 3.38 4.05 10.19
C ASN A 384 3.71 5.41 9.53
N PRO A 385 2.71 6.24 9.13
CA PRO A 385 2.98 7.52 8.47
C PRO A 385 3.84 8.48 9.30
N ARG A 386 3.68 8.49 10.63
CA ARG A 386 4.39 9.37 11.56
C ARG A 386 5.84 8.94 11.84
N ARG A 387 6.26 7.77 11.35
CA ARG A 387 7.66 7.29 11.42
C ARG A 387 8.30 7.19 10.04
N SER A 388 7.48 6.87 9.04
CA SER A 388 7.95 6.38 7.74
C SER A 388 7.62 7.30 6.57
N LEU A 389 6.84 8.37 6.79
CA LEU A 389 6.53 9.40 5.77
C LEU A 389 6.92 10.80 6.26
N ILE A 390 6.55 11.11 7.50
CA ILE A 390 6.91 12.35 8.19
C ILE A 390 7.25 12.03 9.64
N GLU A 391 8.52 12.15 9.99
CA GLU A 391 9.00 11.95 11.36
C GLU A 391 9.17 13.31 12.04
N THR A 392 8.34 13.54 13.06
CA THR A 392 8.23 14.79 13.83
C THR A 392 8.45 14.57 15.32
N ASN A 393 8.84 13.36 15.72
CA ASN A 393 9.12 13.06 17.12
C ASN A 393 10.25 13.96 17.63
N THR A 394 10.01 14.65 18.76
CA THR A 394 10.92 15.66 19.29
C THR A 394 12.28 15.08 19.67
N THR A 395 12.31 13.85 20.19
CA THR A 395 13.57 13.14 20.46
C THR A 395 14.33 12.85 19.17
N VAL A 396 13.64 12.49 18.08
CA VAL A 396 14.30 12.25 16.79
C VAL A 396 14.91 13.54 16.25
N THR A 397 14.14 14.62 16.21
CA THR A 397 14.56 15.86 15.56
C THR A 397 15.63 16.62 16.35
N GLU A 398 15.69 16.49 17.68
CA GLU A 398 16.75 17.04 18.55
C GLU A 398 18.17 16.64 18.14
N GLY A 399 18.33 15.54 17.40
CA GLY A 399 19.63 15.05 16.91
C GLY A 399 20.24 15.92 15.81
N PHE A 400 19.47 16.85 15.26
CA PHE A 400 19.85 17.66 14.11
C PHE A 400 20.00 19.13 14.49
N ASN A 401 20.94 19.81 13.85
CA ASN A 401 21.07 21.26 13.95
C ASN A 401 21.55 21.84 12.61
N LEU A 402 21.14 23.07 12.30
CA LEU A 402 21.39 23.69 10.99
C LEU A 402 22.89 23.80 10.65
N ARG A 403 23.72 24.10 11.66
CA ARG A 403 25.17 24.20 11.49
C ARG A 403 25.76 22.89 10.99
N HIS A 404 25.38 21.77 11.60
CA HIS A 404 25.83 20.44 11.19
C HIS A 404 25.28 20.08 9.81
N ILE A 405 24.01 20.37 9.53
CA ILE A 405 23.40 20.10 8.23
C ILE A 405 24.16 20.82 7.11
N LEU A 406 24.36 22.14 7.22
CA LEU A 406 25.10 22.93 6.22
C LEU A 406 26.56 22.50 6.09
N GLN A 407 27.18 22.02 7.17
CA GLN A 407 28.51 21.44 7.12
C GLN A 407 28.53 20.17 6.26
N ARG A 408 27.60 19.23 6.51
CA ARG A 408 27.55 17.95 5.81
C ARG A 408 27.13 18.09 4.35
N ILE A 409 26.25 19.04 4.03
CA ILE A 409 25.91 19.40 2.63
C ILE A 409 27.17 19.72 1.81
N ALA A 410 28.07 20.55 2.35
CA ALA A 410 29.31 20.89 1.66
C ALA A 410 30.30 19.71 1.62
N GLU A 411 30.50 19.03 2.74
CA GLU A 411 31.47 17.93 2.85
C GLU A 411 31.11 16.72 1.98
N ASN A 412 29.83 16.38 1.88
CA ASN A 412 29.34 15.25 1.10
C ASN A 412 29.54 15.45 -0.42
N SER A 413 29.67 16.70 -0.88
CA SER A 413 30.07 17.06 -2.25
C SER A 413 31.58 17.32 -2.41
N GLY A 414 32.39 17.09 -1.37
CA GLY A 414 33.82 17.38 -1.39
C GLY A 414 34.16 18.87 -1.50
N LEU A 415 33.22 19.75 -1.11
CA LEU A 415 33.37 21.20 -1.11
C LEU A 415 33.98 21.69 0.20
N THR A 416 34.41 22.95 0.21
CA THR A 416 34.94 23.59 1.43
C THR A 416 33.76 23.95 2.34
N SER A 417 33.74 23.35 3.53
CA SER A 417 32.70 23.62 4.52
C SER A 417 32.88 24.97 5.21
N ASN A 418 31.85 25.81 5.17
CA ASN A 418 31.73 27.02 5.98
C ASN A 418 30.26 27.29 6.33
N PRO A 419 29.67 26.53 7.27
CA PRO A 419 28.22 26.58 7.54
C PRO A 419 27.74 27.98 7.93
N VAL A 420 28.55 28.74 8.67
CA VAL A 420 28.22 30.13 9.05
C VAL A 420 28.09 31.02 7.81
N ARG A 421 29.07 30.96 6.89
CA ARG A 421 29.01 31.76 5.66
C ARG A 421 27.82 31.36 4.79
N HIS A 422 27.52 30.07 4.66
CA HIS A 422 26.42 29.61 3.80
C HIS A 422 25.05 30.03 4.35
N TYR A 423 24.88 29.94 5.67
CA TYR A 423 23.72 30.51 6.35
C TYR A 423 23.62 32.03 6.13
N GLN A 424 24.73 32.75 6.34
CA GLN A 424 24.78 34.19 6.12
C GLN A 424 24.48 34.59 4.68
N GLN A 425 24.87 33.79 3.68
CA GLN A 425 24.53 34.02 2.27
C GLN A 425 23.03 33.93 2.01
N LEU A 426 22.34 32.96 2.63
CA LEU A 426 20.88 32.82 2.56
C LEU A 426 20.19 34.04 3.18
N ILE A 427 20.62 34.46 4.38
CA ILE A 427 20.03 35.60 5.08
C ILE A 427 20.34 36.93 4.37
N ASP A 428 21.56 37.14 3.88
CA ASP A 428 21.92 38.38 3.17
C ASP A 428 21.14 38.56 1.86
N ALA A 429 20.60 37.48 1.29
CA ALA A 429 19.82 37.55 0.06
C ALA A 429 18.50 38.32 0.20
N TYR A 430 18.06 38.59 1.43
CA TYR A 430 16.93 39.49 1.70
C TYR A 430 17.33 40.98 1.60
N ASN A 431 18.62 41.31 1.64
CA ASN A 431 19.12 42.68 1.70
C ASN A 431 19.55 43.19 0.31
N SER A 432 19.30 44.46 0.02
CA SER A 432 19.83 45.17 -1.16
C SER A 432 21.34 45.45 -1.04
N ARG A 433 21.87 45.41 0.20
CA ARG A 433 23.29 45.56 0.52
C ARG A 433 23.77 44.35 1.31
N VAL A 434 24.69 43.59 0.73
CA VAL A 434 25.25 42.38 1.36
C VAL A 434 26.60 42.66 2.02
N VAL A 435 26.87 41.96 3.11
CA VAL A 435 28.15 42.03 3.84
C VAL A 435 28.93 40.72 3.76
N THR A 436 28.25 39.63 3.41
CA THR A 436 28.80 38.28 3.37
C THR A 436 29.49 38.01 2.04
N PRO A 437 30.75 37.56 2.04
CA PRO A 437 31.46 37.23 0.81
C PRO A 437 30.72 36.20 -0.06
N GLY A 438 30.42 36.58 -1.30
CA GLY A 438 29.74 35.72 -2.27
C GLY A 438 28.22 35.66 -2.11
N ALA A 439 27.62 36.38 -1.16
CA ALA A 439 26.17 36.56 -1.11
C ALA A 439 25.68 37.36 -2.33
N GLN A 440 24.45 37.08 -2.75
CA GLN A 440 23.78 37.80 -3.83
C GLN A 440 22.82 38.82 -3.24
N ALA A 441 22.99 40.09 -3.59
CA ALA A 441 22.09 41.14 -3.15
C ALA A 441 20.71 41.00 -3.80
N CYS A 442 19.67 41.33 -3.06
CA CYS A 442 18.33 41.49 -3.59
C CYS A 442 18.29 42.69 -4.56
N THR A 443 17.78 42.46 -5.78
CA THR A 443 17.77 43.45 -6.87
C THR A 443 16.39 44.06 -7.15
N GLY A 444 15.37 43.74 -6.35
CA GLY A 444 13.99 44.19 -6.54
C GLY A 444 13.19 43.37 -7.55
N THR A 445 13.85 42.47 -8.28
CA THR A 445 13.22 41.52 -9.21
C THR A 445 13.99 40.22 -9.28
N LEU A 446 13.29 39.12 -9.54
CA LEU A 446 13.86 37.80 -9.86
C LEU A 446 12.98 37.14 -10.94
N ASN A 447 13.58 36.48 -11.92
CA ASN A 447 12.87 35.94 -13.11
C ASN A 447 12.00 36.96 -13.88
N GLY A 448 12.25 38.26 -13.70
CA GLY A 448 11.43 39.35 -14.24
C GLY A 448 10.10 39.58 -13.52
N PHE A 449 9.94 39.05 -12.31
CA PHE A 449 8.83 39.34 -11.39
C PHE A 449 9.32 40.16 -10.18
N PRO A 450 8.45 40.93 -9.50
CA PRO A 450 8.82 41.75 -8.34
C PRO A 450 9.36 40.91 -7.18
N LEU A 451 10.41 41.39 -6.52
CA LEU A 451 10.96 40.78 -5.31
C LEU A 451 11.20 41.88 -4.27
N GLU A 452 10.68 41.74 -3.06
CA GLU A 452 10.87 42.70 -1.98
C GLU A 452 12.27 42.58 -1.37
N CYS A 453 12.93 43.71 -1.13
CA CYS A 453 14.27 43.76 -0.54
C CYS A 453 14.24 44.48 0.82
N ASP A 454 15.33 44.34 1.56
CA ASP A 454 15.57 44.99 2.85
C ASP A 454 14.52 44.62 3.91
N ARG A 455 14.15 43.34 3.94
CA ARG A 455 13.20 42.77 4.91
C ARG A 455 13.89 42.40 6.22
N LEU A 456 13.13 42.34 7.33
CA LEU A 456 13.67 42.02 8.66
C LEU A 456 14.31 40.64 8.76
N GLU A 457 13.95 39.70 7.88
CA GLU A 457 14.64 38.41 7.79
C GLU A 457 16.15 38.59 7.55
N GLY A 458 16.54 39.63 6.80
CA GLY A 458 17.93 39.97 6.50
C GLY A 458 18.79 40.41 7.69
N GLU A 459 18.21 40.65 8.87
CA GLU A 459 18.93 41.01 10.09
C GLU A 459 19.47 39.79 10.87
N GLN A 460 19.08 38.57 10.47
CA GLN A 460 19.33 37.33 11.23
C GLN A 460 20.73 36.69 11.03
N LEU A 461 21.69 37.42 10.44
CA LEU A 461 22.99 36.90 9.97
C LEU A 461 23.79 36.06 10.97
N ASN A 462 23.63 36.29 12.28
CA ASN A 462 24.42 35.64 13.33
C ASN A 462 23.57 34.72 14.24
N THR A 463 22.49 34.15 13.71
CA THR A 463 21.52 33.35 14.49
C THR A 463 21.44 31.88 14.07
N ILE A 464 22.47 31.34 13.40
CA ILE A 464 22.48 29.95 12.90
C ILE A 464 22.20 28.90 14.00
N ASP A 465 22.57 29.18 15.25
CA ASP A 465 22.39 28.27 16.39
C ASP A 465 20.98 28.35 17.02
N ASN A 466 20.10 29.25 16.54
CA ASN A 466 18.70 29.36 16.94
C ASN A 466 17.75 28.47 16.12
N TRP A 467 18.29 27.72 15.15
CA TRP A 467 17.50 26.86 14.27
C TRP A 467 17.44 25.44 14.81
N PHE A 468 16.23 24.88 14.86
CA PHE A 468 15.96 23.51 15.30
C PHE A 468 15.09 22.78 14.27
N VAL A 469 15.25 21.46 14.18
CA VAL A 469 14.49 20.63 13.24
C VAL A 469 13.13 20.29 13.85
N ILE A 470 12.08 20.37 13.05
CA ILE A 470 10.71 19.98 13.45
C ILE A 470 10.18 18.79 12.66
N ALA A 471 10.75 18.50 11.48
CA ALA A 471 10.35 17.32 10.72
C ALA A 471 11.44 16.80 9.76
N LEU A 472 11.40 15.50 9.53
CA LEU A 472 12.11 14.80 8.47
C LEU A 472 11.07 14.11 7.58
N VAL A 473 11.09 14.39 6.28
CA VAL A 473 10.02 13.95 5.37
C VAL A 473 10.63 13.23 4.17
N ASN A 474 10.07 12.08 3.80
CA ASN A 474 10.31 11.52 2.48
C ASN A 474 9.14 11.79 1.55
N ARG A 475 9.51 12.06 0.31
CA ARG A 475 8.60 12.32 -0.80
C ARG A 475 8.89 11.36 -1.93
N LEU A 476 8.89 10.06 -1.63
CA LEU A 476 9.04 9.01 -2.64
C LEU A 476 7.90 9.04 -3.66
N ASP A 477 6.72 9.55 -3.27
CA ASP A 477 5.60 9.86 -4.15
C ASP A 477 5.96 10.84 -5.27
N LEU A 478 7.03 11.64 -5.14
CA LEU A 478 7.49 12.52 -6.23
C LEU A 478 8.37 11.81 -7.27
N ALA A 479 8.66 10.52 -7.12
CA ALA A 479 9.48 9.79 -8.09
C ALA A 479 8.70 9.59 -9.41
N PRO A 480 9.21 10.07 -10.55
CA PRO A 480 8.51 9.85 -11.81
C PRO A 480 8.47 8.35 -12.13
N ALA A 481 7.40 7.89 -12.79
CA ALA A 481 7.21 6.48 -13.12
C ALA A 481 8.36 5.87 -13.95
N ASN A 482 9.07 6.71 -14.71
CA ASN A 482 10.26 6.30 -15.46
C ASN A 482 11.51 6.07 -14.59
N GLY A 483 11.47 6.44 -13.31
CA GLY A 483 12.57 6.32 -12.37
C GLY A 483 13.74 7.29 -12.61
N ASP A 484 13.52 8.47 -13.20
CA ASP A 484 14.60 9.45 -13.40
C ASP A 484 15.27 9.87 -12.07
N HIS A 485 14.49 9.92 -10.99
CA HIS A 485 14.92 10.16 -9.62
C HIS A 485 13.99 9.45 -8.62
N CYS A 486 14.42 9.36 -7.35
CA CYS A 486 13.71 8.69 -6.26
C CYS A 486 12.99 9.68 -5.35
N GLY A 487 12.28 10.63 -5.96
CA GLY A 487 11.57 11.68 -5.22
C GLY A 487 12.50 12.61 -4.44
N GLN A 488 12.05 13.10 -3.27
CA GLN A 488 12.81 14.02 -2.43
C GLN A 488 12.93 13.55 -0.97
N GLN A 489 13.97 14.02 -0.28
CA GLN A 489 14.17 13.87 1.16
C GLN A 489 14.33 15.26 1.77
N ARG A 490 13.55 15.56 2.81
CA ARG A 490 13.41 16.93 3.33
C ARG A 490 13.74 17.01 4.81
N ILE A 491 14.39 18.12 5.19
CA ILE A 491 14.54 18.54 6.59
C ILE A 491 13.80 19.88 6.73
N ILE A 492 12.87 19.97 7.67
CA ILE A 492 12.12 21.19 8.00
C ILE A 492 12.67 21.74 9.31
N LEU A 493 13.06 23.01 9.29
CA LEU A 493 13.59 23.73 10.43
C LEU A 493 12.74 24.95 10.74
N ALA A 494 12.53 25.20 12.03
CA ALA A 494 12.02 26.46 12.56
C ALA A 494 13.13 27.19 13.31
N ASN A 495 12.92 28.48 13.60
CA ASN A 495 13.79 29.23 14.48
C ASN A 495 13.02 29.92 15.61
N ASN A 496 13.77 30.37 16.61
CA ASN A 496 13.26 31.09 17.78
C ASN A 496 14.07 32.37 18.04
N THR A 497 14.25 33.20 17.02
CA THR A 497 15.08 34.42 17.15
C THR A 497 14.30 35.55 17.82
N ASP A 498 14.98 36.49 18.48
CA ASP A 498 14.32 37.67 19.07
C ASP A 498 14.17 38.84 18.05
N ILE A 499 14.24 38.58 16.73
CA ILE A 499 14.19 39.59 15.66
C ILE A 499 12.79 39.60 15.05
N GLY A 500 12.10 40.75 15.02
CA GLY A 500 10.72 40.84 14.55
C GLY A 500 9.78 39.93 15.38
N ASN A 501 8.94 39.13 14.72
CA ASN A 501 8.13 38.10 15.38
C ASN A 501 8.91 36.82 15.71
N GLY A 502 10.19 36.76 15.35
CA GLY A 502 11.08 35.65 15.70
C GLY A 502 10.82 34.32 15.00
N ARG A 503 9.94 34.33 13.98
CA ARG A 503 9.39 33.15 13.33
C ARG A 503 9.79 33.10 11.85
N MET A 504 10.63 32.13 11.50
CA MET A 504 11.07 31.85 10.13
C MET A 504 11.35 30.34 10.00
N PHE A 505 11.08 29.79 8.83
CA PHE A 505 11.33 28.39 8.53
C PHE A 505 12.32 28.24 7.38
N ILE A 506 13.07 27.15 7.40
CA ILE A 506 13.91 26.69 6.30
C ILE A 506 13.52 25.24 6.02
N ILE A 507 13.35 24.92 4.74
CA ILE A 507 13.20 23.55 4.28
C ILE A 507 14.30 23.26 3.28
N ILE A 508 15.01 22.18 3.51
CA ILE A 508 16.06 21.69 2.61
C ILE A 508 15.51 20.45 1.93
N GLU A 509 15.27 20.51 0.62
CA GLU A 509 14.57 19.49 -0.15
C GLU A 509 15.54 18.88 -1.19
N ALA A 510 16.23 17.81 -0.82
CA ALA A 510 17.17 17.15 -1.72
C ALA A 510 16.43 16.22 -2.68
N GLN A 511 16.65 16.36 -4.00
CA GLN A 511 16.15 15.40 -4.98
C GLN A 511 17.12 14.24 -5.10
N ILE A 512 16.65 13.02 -4.80
CA ILE A 512 17.55 11.87 -4.70
C ILE A 512 17.70 11.20 -6.07
N PRO A 513 18.91 11.06 -6.62
CA PRO A 513 19.11 10.39 -7.90
C PRO A 513 18.79 8.91 -7.78
N ASN A 514 18.25 8.33 -8.85
CA ASN A 514 18.13 6.88 -8.96
C ASN A 514 19.48 6.30 -9.42
N PRO A 515 20.19 5.52 -8.57
CA PRO A 515 21.48 4.93 -8.93
C PRO A 515 21.35 3.84 -9.98
N ASN A 516 20.15 3.29 -10.21
CA ASN A 516 19.88 2.26 -11.19
C ASN A 516 18.67 2.59 -12.08
N ARG A 517 18.84 3.64 -12.91
CA ARG A 517 17.82 4.07 -13.89
C ARG A 517 17.36 2.96 -14.84
N SER A 518 18.17 1.93 -15.07
CA SER A 518 17.78 0.79 -15.92
C SER A 518 16.68 -0.08 -15.31
N CYS A 519 16.50 -0.05 -13.99
CA CYS A 519 15.37 -0.67 -13.30
C CYS A 519 14.11 0.22 -13.30
N GLY A 520 14.14 1.40 -13.90
CA GLY A 520 13.09 2.41 -13.70
C GLY A 520 12.90 2.70 -12.20
N VAL A 521 11.65 2.85 -11.78
CA VAL A 521 11.30 3.24 -10.41
C VAL A 521 11.70 2.20 -9.34
N GLU A 522 11.93 0.94 -9.72
CA GLU A 522 12.46 -0.09 -8.81
C GLU A 522 13.87 0.20 -8.31
N GLY A 523 14.65 1.00 -9.05
CA GLY A 523 15.95 1.45 -8.57
C GLY A 523 15.88 2.23 -7.24
N CYS A 524 14.70 2.73 -6.87
CA CYS A 524 14.43 3.46 -5.64
C CYS A 524 14.03 2.59 -4.44
N ARG A 525 13.91 1.26 -4.62
CA ARG A 525 13.39 0.37 -3.58
C ARG A 525 14.16 0.40 -2.27
N ALA A 526 15.48 0.54 -2.30
CA ALA A 526 16.25 0.59 -1.06
C ALA A 526 15.89 1.78 -0.16
N ILE A 527 15.50 2.92 -0.74
CA ILE A 527 15.01 4.07 0.05
C ILE A 527 13.63 3.76 0.63
N ALA A 528 12.74 3.14 -0.15
CA ALA A 528 11.42 2.75 0.32
C ALA A 528 11.50 1.71 1.45
N ASP A 529 12.34 0.69 1.30
CA ASP A 529 12.62 -0.32 2.33
C ASP A 529 13.18 0.36 3.60
N PHE A 530 14.17 1.25 3.47
CA PHE A 530 14.74 2.00 4.60
C PHE A 530 13.67 2.77 5.40
N TRP A 531 12.78 3.50 4.72
CA TRP A 531 11.74 4.28 5.39
C TRP A 531 10.66 3.37 6.00
N ALA A 532 10.23 2.32 5.29
CA ALA A 532 9.24 1.38 5.81
C ALA A 532 9.71 0.67 7.09
N GLU A 533 10.99 0.30 7.17
CA GLU A 533 11.59 -0.30 8.37
C GLU A 533 11.47 0.59 9.63
N LEU A 534 11.41 1.93 9.47
CA LEU A 534 11.26 2.83 10.62
C LEU A 534 9.92 2.62 11.35
N SER A 535 8.90 2.09 10.65
CA SER A 535 7.60 1.73 11.24
C SER A 535 7.78 0.73 12.39
N GLU A 536 8.72 -0.21 12.25
CA GLU A 536 8.98 -1.30 13.20
C GLU A 536 9.86 -0.86 14.37
N ILE A 537 10.51 0.30 14.27
CA ILE A 537 11.44 0.79 15.29
C ILE A 537 10.67 1.63 16.32
N GLY A 538 10.28 1.00 17.42
CA GLY A 538 9.59 1.68 18.53
C GLY A 538 10.45 2.70 19.28
N SER A 539 11.79 2.59 19.26
CA SER A 539 12.68 3.53 19.98
C SER A 539 12.97 4.78 19.15
N PRO A 540 12.59 5.99 19.64
CA PRO A 540 12.93 7.24 18.97
C PRO A 540 14.45 7.46 18.82
N GLN A 541 15.26 7.03 19.81
CA GLN A 541 16.71 7.20 19.74
C GLN A 541 17.35 6.33 18.65
N GLU A 542 16.82 5.14 18.39
CA GLU A 542 17.29 4.31 17.28
C GLU A 542 16.86 4.89 15.92
N ARG A 543 15.62 5.41 15.81
CA ARG A 543 15.18 6.13 14.61
C ARG A 543 16.02 7.37 14.35
N GLN A 544 16.35 8.15 15.39
CA GLN A 544 17.27 9.27 15.32
C GLN A 544 18.62 8.88 14.73
N ARG A 545 19.25 7.82 15.27
CA ARG A 545 20.57 7.35 14.80
C ARG A 545 20.53 6.95 13.33
N ARG A 546 19.50 6.20 12.94
CA ARG A 546 19.24 5.75 11.56
C ARG A 546 19.05 6.93 10.60
N LEU A 547 18.21 7.88 10.97
CA LEU A 547 17.88 9.05 10.15
C LEU A 547 19.06 10.02 10.05
N LEU A 548 19.81 10.25 11.13
CA LEU A 548 21.01 11.06 11.10
C LEU A 548 22.05 10.47 10.15
N ALA A 549 22.23 9.14 10.19
CA ALA A 549 23.07 8.44 9.24
C ALA A 549 22.54 8.63 7.80
N ALA A 550 21.27 8.40 7.53
CA ALA A 550 20.72 8.49 6.16
C ALA A 550 20.82 9.91 5.58
N PHE A 551 20.52 10.93 6.39
CA PHE A 551 20.54 12.31 5.94
C PHE A 551 21.95 12.89 5.83
N LEU A 552 22.83 12.63 6.80
CA LEU A 552 24.08 13.41 6.95
C LEU A 552 25.35 12.60 6.73
N ASP A 553 25.41 11.35 7.19
CA ASP A 553 26.70 10.62 7.31
C ASP A 553 26.87 9.46 6.31
N GLY A 554 25.77 8.89 5.84
CA GLY A 554 25.69 7.69 5.02
C GLY A 554 25.22 6.51 5.86
N GLU A 555 24.03 6.01 5.54
CA GLU A 555 23.46 4.82 6.17
C GLU A 555 23.92 3.56 5.42
N ALA A 556 24.29 2.51 6.16
CA ALA A 556 24.99 1.36 5.58
C ALA A 556 24.15 0.64 4.50
N SER A 557 22.87 0.38 4.76
CA SER A 557 21.97 -0.28 3.80
C SER A 557 21.76 0.57 2.54
N LEU A 558 21.68 1.90 2.69
CA LEU A 558 21.55 2.83 1.57
C LEU A 558 22.85 2.89 0.73
N LEU A 559 24.00 2.98 1.40
CA LEU A 559 25.31 3.02 0.74
C LEU A 559 25.58 1.75 -0.08
N GLU A 560 25.23 0.58 0.45
CA GLU A 560 25.34 -0.70 -0.25
C GLU A 560 24.50 -0.75 -1.53
N ASN A 561 23.40 0.01 -1.57
CA ASN A 561 22.51 0.14 -2.73
C ASN A 561 22.83 1.35 -3.62
N GLY A 562 23.98 2.02 -3.39
CA GLY A 562 24.45 3.12 -4.22
C GLY A 562 23.85 4.49 -3.89
N PHE A 563 23.17 4.62 -2.74
CA PHE A 563 22.66 5.89 -2.24
C PHE A 563 23.65 6.50 -1.24
N GLY A 564 24.16 7.69 -1.57
CA GLY A 564 24.92 8.50 -0.62
C GLY A 564 24.02 9.17 0.44
N PRO A 565 24.60 9.96 1.35
CA PRO A 565 23.81 10.76 2.29
C PRO A 565 22.84 11.68 1.55
N PHE A 566 21.62 11.83 2.08
CA PHE A 566 20.58 12.62 1.40
C PHE A 566 20.91 14.10 1.30
N MET A 567 21.69 14.64 2.24
CA MET A 567 22.08 16.06 2.26
C MET A 567 23.47 16.23 1.63
N SER A 568 23.47 16.72 0.40
CA SER A 568 24.68 16.99 -0.41
C SER A 568 24.42 18.18 -1.33
N ALA A 569 25.44 19.01 -1.56
CA ALA A 569 25.30 20.21 -2.39
C ALA A 569 24.92 19.88 -3.85
N ASP A 570 25.34 18.71 -4.35
CA ASP A 570 25.03 18.23 -5.70
C ASP A 570 23.53 17.89 -5.88
N LEU A 571 22.78 17.76 -4.77
CA LEU A 571 21.36 17.36 -4.75
C LEU A 571 20.40 18.53 -4.50
N LEU A 572 20.92 19.76 -4.43
CA LEU A 572 20.21 20.97 -4.01
C LEU A 572 20.44 22.11 -5.01
N GLY A 573 20.33 21.84 -6.31
CA GLY A 573 20.73 22.79 -7.36
C GLY A 573 19.73 22.90 -8.51
N PRO A 574 20.06 23.66 -9.58
CA PRO A 574 19.17 23.86 -10.72
C PRO A 574 18.76 22.58 -11.47
N SER A 575 19.53 21.50 -11.30
CA SER A 575 19.25 20.18 -11.88
C SER A 575 18.38 19.29 -10.98
N GLY A 576 17.99 19.76 -9.80
CA GLY A 576 17.20 19.00 -8.83
C GLY A 576 17.42 19.48 -7.39
N GLY A 577 16.32 19.55 -6.62
CA GLY A 577 16.33 19.94 -5.22
C GLY A 577 16.43 21.45 -5.00
N GLN A 578 16.11 21.88 -3.78
CA GLN A 578 15.96 23.29 -3.45
C GLN A 578 16.05 23.54 -1.94
N ILE A 579 16.22 24.81 -1.58
CA ILE A 579 16.02 25.31 -0.22
C ILE A 579 14.87 26.31 -0.26
N ARG A 580 13.90 26.16 0.61
CA ARG A 580 12.77 27.09 0.70
C ARG A 580 12.70 27.74 2.06
N THR A 581 12.12 28.92 2.13
CA THR A 581 11.91 29.65 3.38
C THR A 581 10.48 30.11 3.50
N ASN A 582 9.94 30.10 4.72
CA ASN A 582 8.66 30.71 5.05
C ASN A 582 8.88 31.78 6.12
N ASN A 583 8.49 33.03 5.83
CA ASN A 583 9.02 34.21 6.49
C ASN A 583 7.92 35.05 7.14
N PHE A 584 7.99 35.24 8.46
CA PHE A 584 6.96 35.93 9.26
C PHE A 584 7.50 37.17 10.00
N ASN A 585 8.73 37.60 9.72
CA ASN A 585 9.35 38.72 10.42
C ASN A 585 8.90 40.07 9.85
N SER A 586 8.49 40.14 8.57
CA SER A 586 7.95 41.33 7.91
C SER A 586 6.63 41.04 7.20
N ASP A 587 5.70 42.00 7.19
CA ASP A 587 4.50 41.96 6.36
C ASP A 587 4.79 42.54 4.97
N PRO A 588 4.25 41.95 3.87
CA PRO A 588 3.53 40.67 3.85
C PRO A 588 4.48 39.50 4.17
N TRP A 589 3.96 38.45 4.78
CA TRP A 589 4.67 37.18 4.92
C TRP A 589 4.91 36.59 3.54
N THR A 590 6.06 35.97 3.35
CA THR A 590 6.49 35.55 2.01
C THR A 590 7.22 34.23 2.05
N LEU A 591 6.98 33.39 1.04
CA LEU A 591 7.76 32.20 0.80
C LEU A 591 8.75 32.44 -0.35
N ARG A 592 9.99 32.01 -0.17
CA ARG A 592 11.08 32.18 -1.15
C ARG A 592 11.82 30.88 -1.37
N GLU A 593 12.42 30.76 -2.55
CA GLU A 593 13.22 29.62 -2.95
C GLU A 593 14.68 30.04 -3.19
N PHE A 594 15.57 29.09 -2.92
CA PHE A 594 17.00 29.19 -3.08
C PHE A 594 17.52 27.87 -3.67
N SER A 595 18.65 27.94 -4.35
CA SER A 595 19.41 26.77 -4.77
C SER A 595 20.86 26.90 -4.33
N ILE A 596 21.57 25.79 -4.36
CA ILE A 596 23.00 25.70 -4.15
C ILE A 596 23.69 25.64 -5.52
N GLU A 597 24.65 26.53 -5.68
CA GLU A 597 25.60 26.50 -6.79
C GLU A 597 27.01 26.26 -6.23
N HIS A 598 27.89 25.66 -7.03
CA HIS A 598 29.29 25.56 -6.67
C HIS A 598 30.22 25.80 -7.85
N ASN A 599 31.35 26.47 -7.58
CA ASN A 599 32.44 26.69 -8.53
C ASN A 599 33.76 26.23 -7.90
N GLY A 600 34.38 25.21 -8.50
CA GLY A 600 35.49 24.50 -7.87
C GLY A 600 35.03 23.91 -6.53
N ARG A 601 35.70 24.28 -5.44
CA ARG A 601 35.36 23.83 -4.08
C ARG A 601 34.50 24.82 -3.29
N ASN A 602 34.03 25.90 -3.91
CA ASN A 602 33.27 26.93 -3.22
C ASN A 602 31.77 26.74 -3.47
N MET A 603 31.02 26.48 -2.40
CA MET A 603 29.56 26.45 -2.39
C MET A 603 28.98 27.86 -2.18
N ARG A 604 27.83 28.15 -2.80
CA ARG A 604 27.05 29.37 -2.60
C ARG A 604 25.57 29.04 -2.56
N VAL A 605 24.84 29.68 -1.65
CA VAL A 605 23.37 29.70 -1.66
C VAL A 605 22.92 30.91 -2.47
N VAL A 606 22.05 30.70 -3.46
CA VAL A 606 21.58 31.75 -4.38
C VAL A 606 20.04 31.76 -4.46
N PRO A 607 19.39 32.93 -4.57
CA PRO A 607 17.95 33.02 -4.80
C PRO A 607 17.53 32.32 -6.09
N ALA A 608 16.42 31.60 -6.04
CA ALA A 608 15.79 30.96 -7.18
C ALA A 608 14.31 31.38 -7.27
N PRO A 609 13.72 31.41 -8.48
CA PRO A 609 12.28 31.62 -8.62
C PRO A 609 11.53 30.47 -7.93
N VAL A 610 10.39 30.76 -7.31
CA VAL A 610 9.61 29.77 -6.54
C VAL A 610 9.10 28.69 -7.48
N ALA A 611 9.56 27.45 -7.30
CA ALA A 611 9.22 26.39 -8.24
C ALA A 611 7.71 26.13 -8.27
N ASP A 612 7.22 25.96 -9.50
CA ASP A 612 5.84 25.59 -9.85
C ASP A 612 4.75 26.60 -9.41
N SER A 613 5.14 27.76 -8.85
CA SER A 613 4.24 28.87 -8.54
C SER A 613 4.32 29.98 -9.58
N PRO A 614 3.38 30.11 -10.54
CA PRO A 614 3.38 31.25 -11.45
C PRO A 614 2.89 32.54 -10.79
N HIS A 615 3.38 33.68 -11.27
CA HIS A 615 2.88 34.99 -10.82
C HIS A 615 1.42 35.22 -11.25
N GLY A 616 0.56 35.72 -10.36
CA GLY A 616 -0.90 35.77 -10.58
C GLY A 616 -1.34 36.55 -11.82
N GLN A 617 -0.62 37.61 -12.20
CA GLN A 617 -0.90 38.34 -13.46
C GLN A 617 -0.77 37.49 -14.74
N LEU A 618 -0.21 36.27 -14.68
CA LEU A 618 -0.23 35.30 -15.77
C LEU A 618 -1.59 34.62 -15.97
N TRP A 619 -2.59 34.94 -15.14
CA TRP A 619 -3.99 34.52 -15.32
C TRP A 619 -4.87 35.63 -15.93
N ASP A 620 -4.37 36.86 -15.99
CA ASP A 620 -5.06 38.01 -16.58
C ASP A 620 -4.53 38.27 -18.00
N ASP A 621 -5.32 37.90 -19.02
CA ASP A 621 -4.94 38.03 -20.43
C ASP A 621 -4.89 39.48 -20.95
N THR A 622 -5.31 40.44 -20.13
CA THR A 622 -5.16 41.88 -20.40
C THR A 622 -3.87 42.45 -19.81
N SER A 623 -3.17 41.69 -18.95
CA SER A 623 -1.97 42.14 -18.30
C SER A 623 -0.78 42.23 -19.26
N ARG A 624 0.10 43.21 -19.02
CA ARG A 624 1.33 43.36 -19.81
C ARG A 624 2.29 42.19 -19.62
N ILE A 625 2.26 41.54 -18.45
CA ILE A 625 3.11 40.39 -18.13
C ILE A 625 2.66 39.21 -18.99
N PHE A 626 1.36 38.92 -19.02
CA PHE A 626 0.77 37.86 -19.84
C PHE A 626 1.12 38.02 -21.33
N ALA A 627 0.89 39.23 -21.88
CA ALA A 627 1.15 39.51 -23.30
C ALA A 627 2.63 39.35 -23.71
N ARG A 628 3.57 39.45 -22.76
CA ARG A 628 5.02 39.31 -23.01
C ARG A 628 5.54 37.89 -22.81
N ARG A 629 4.74 36.99 -22.25
CA ARG A 629 5.12 35.60 -21.95
C ARG A 629 4.10 34.60 -22.51
N PRO A 630 3.90 34.55 -23.84
CA PRO A 630 2.93 33.65 -24.46
C PRO A 630 3.18 32.18 -24.10
N GLN A 631 4.43 31.76 -23.87
CA GLN A 631 4.75 30.40 -23.44
C GLN A 631 4.14 30.01 -22.08
N CYS A 632 3.88 30.98 -21.19
CA CYS A 632 3.25 30.70 -19.91
C CYS A 632 1.77 30.36 -20.06
N ARG A 633 1.11 30.94 -21.06
CA ARG A 633 -0.26 30.58 -21.41
C ARG A 633 -0.35 29.11 -21.80
N ASP A 634 0.51 28.69 -22.72
CA ASP A 634 0.56 27.30 -23.20
C ASP A 634 0.90 26.35 -22.06
N SER A 635 1.90 26.70 -21.23
CA SER A 635 2.27 25.92 -20.05
C SER A 635 1.13 25.75 -19.05
N ILE A 636 0.30 26.78 -18.82
CA ILE A 636 -0.87 26.67 -17.93
C ILE A 636 -1.93 25.75 -18.55
N LEU A 637 -2.21 25.87 -19.85
CA LEU A 637 -3.20 25.03 -20.55
C LEU A 637 -2.78 23.55 -20.57
N ASP A 638 -1.49 23.28 -20.74
CA ASP A 638 -0.94 21.92 -20.71
C ASP A 638 -1.12 21.28 -19.32
N ALA A 639 -0.91 22.04 -18.25
CA ALA A 639 -1.05 21.58 -16.87
C ALA A 639 -2.50 21.33 -16.43
N ILE A 640 -3.53 21.78 -17.18
CA ILE A 640 -4.95 21.58 -16.82
C ILE A 640 -5.29 20.10 -16.65
N ALA A 641 -4.69 19.20 -17.45
CA ALA A 641 -4.97 17.77 -17.35
C ALA A 641 -4.73 17.22 -15.95
N ASP A 642 -3.68 17.69 -15.27
CA ASP A 642 -3.32 17.26 -13.91
C ASP A 642 -4.18 17.93 -12.82
N LEU A 643 -4.96 18.95 -13.17
CA LEU A 643 -5.91 19.62 -12.29
C LEU A 643 -7.33 19.06 -12.41
N MET A 644 -7.62 18.21 -13.40
CA MET A 644 -8.97 17.67 -13.62
C MET A 644 -9.41 16.66 -12.55
N THR A 645 -8.47 16.10 -11.78
CA THR A 645 -8.76 15.11 -10.72
C THR A 645 -9.47 15.72 -9.52
N ASP A 646 -10.49 15.05 -9.00
CA ASP A 646 -11.18 15.45 -7.75
C ASP A 646 -10.44 15.01 -6.49
N ASN A 647 -9.27 14.38 -6.61
CA ASN A 647 -8.44 14.02 -5.48
C ASN A 647 -7.39 15.12 -5.23
N PRO A 648 -7.51 15.93 -4.15
CA PRO A 648 -6.55 16.98 -3.85
C PRO A 648 -5.13 16.46 -3.84
N SER A 649 -4.84 15.31 -3.23
CA SER A 649 -3.49 14.74 -3.13
C SER A 649 -2.80 14.43 -4.46
N ARG A 650 -3.56 14.42 -5.57
CA ARG A 650 -3.05 14.12 -6.91
C ARG A 650 -3.05 15.32 -7.86
N MET A 651 -3.59 16.46 -7.44
CA MET A 651 -3.54 17.67 -8.25
C MET A 651 -2.08 18.11 -8.42
N SER A 652 -1.70 18.49 -9.63
CA SER A 652 -0.35 18.98 -9.92
C SER A 652 -0.44 20.10 -10.93
N PHE A 653 0.44 21.10 -10.81
CA PHE A 653 0.43 22.27 -11.69
C PHE A 653 1.84 22.71 -12.08
N PRO A 654 2.58 21.85 -12.81
CA PRO A 654 3.91 22.20 -13.24
C PRO A 654 3.85 23.34 -14.26
N VAL A 655 4.68 24.36 -14.05
CA VAL A 655 4.80 25.48 -14.99
C VAL A 655 6.24 25.67 -15.45
N ASP A 656 6.39 26.16 -16.67
CA ASP A 656 7.69 26.49 -17.25
C ASP A 656 8.48 27.42 -16.32
N VAL A 657 9.79 27.20 -16.26
CA VAL A 657 10.68 27.96 -15.35
C VAL A 657 10.60 29.47 -15.57
N SER A 658 10.31 29.92 -16.79
CA SER A 658 10.13 31.35 -17.10
C SER A 658 8.82 31.94 -16.56
N CYS A 659 7.91 31.12 -16.02
CA CYS A 659 6.62 31.55 -15.49
C CYS A 659 6.62 31.68 -13.97
N ARG A 660 7.58 31.02 -13.31
CA ARG A 660 7.75 30.97 -11.86
C ARG A 660 7.99 32.34 -11.25
N ASP A 661 7.26 32.65 -10.19
CA ASP A 661 7.33 33.91 -9.48
C ASP A 661 8.66 34.09 -8.75
N ALA A 662 8.99 35.33 -8.39
CA ALA A 662 10.17 35.65 -7.59
C ALA A 662 10.02 35.23 -6.13
N GLU A 663 8.82 35.38 -5.59
CA GLU A 663 8.41 35.01 -4.24
C GLU A 663 6.90 34.74 -4.21
N SER A 664 6.40 34.21 -3.10
CA SER A 664 4.98 33.91 -2.92
C SER A 664 4.47 34.63 -1.65
N PRO A 665 4.06 35.90 -1.77
CA PRO A 665 3.65 36.72 -0.64
C PRO A 665 2.17 36.56 -0.31
N ASN A 666 1.80 36.77 0.96
CA ASN A 666 0.42 36.72 1.47
C ASN A 666 -0.36 38.03 1.26
N ASP A 667 -0.28 38.59 0.06
CA ASP A 667 -0.89 39.88 -0.30
C ASP A 667 -1.98 39.76 -1.38
N GLY A 668 -2.37 38.54 -1.75
CA GLY A 668 -3.34 38.25 -2.80
C GLY A 668 -2.80 38.37 -4.23
N SER A 669 -1.50 38.64 -4.43
CA SER A 669 -0.87 38.67 -5.76
C SER A 669 -0.85 37.31 -6.47
N GLN A 670 -1.12 36.23 -5.72
CA GLN A 670 -1.26 34.88 -6.24
C GLN A 670 -2.71 34.37 -6.21
N ASP A 671 -3.72 35.24 -6.04
CA ASP A 671 -5.13 34.89 -6.24
C ASP A 671 -5.43 34.74 -7.74
N TYR A 672 -5.16 33.53 -8.26
CA TYR A 672 -5.29 33.19 -9.68
C TYR A 672 -6.73 33.38 -10.18
N ARG A 673 -7.73 33.07 -9.35
CA ARG A 673 -9.14 33.24 -9.71
C ARG A 673 -9.53 34.71 -9.82
N ALA A 674 -9.06 35.56 -8.90
CA ALA A 674 -9.27 37.00 -8.98
C ALA A 674 -8.59 37.60 -10.22
N HIS A 675 -7.35 37.18 -10.52
CA HIS A 675 -6.65 37.61 -11.73
C HIS A 675 -7.36 37.14 -13.01
N LEU A 676 -7.81 35.89 -13.07
CA LEU A 676 -8.58 35.37 -14.21
C LEU A 676 -9.88 36.17 -14.43
N SER A 677 -10.51 36.63 -13.36
CA SER A 677 -11.74 37.43 -13.41
C SER A 677 -11.53 38.85 -13.96
N ASN A 678 -10.30 39.37 -13.91
CA ASN A 678 -9.95 40.66 -14.53
C ASN A 678 -9.74 40.53 -16.05
N GLY A 679 -9.50 39.31 -16.54
CA GLY A 679 -9.30 39.00 -17.95
C GLY A 679 -10.56 39.12 -18.81
N ARG A 680 -10.39 38.96 -20.12
CA ARG A 680 -11.48 38.90 -21.10
C ARG A 680 -12.20 37.55 -21.05
N VAL A 681 -13.54 37.60 -21.13
CA VAL A 681 -14.38 36.40 -21.16
C VAL A 681 -14.13 35.55 -22.42
N ASP A 682 -13.90 36.19 -23.56
CA ASP A 682 -13.54 35.57 -24.85
C ASP A 682 -12.03 35.41 -25.04
N GLY A 683 -11.26 35.61 -23.98
CA GLY A 683 -9.80 35.48 -23.94
C GLY A 683 -9.37 34.15 -23.33
N PHE A 684 -8.37 34.22 -22.44
CA PHE A 684 -7.78 33.04 -21.80
C PHE A 684 -8.80 32.14 -21.10
N ARG A 685 -9.83 32.74 -20.48
CA ARG A 685 -10.93 32.00 -19.87
C ARG A 685 -11.65 31.07 -20.86
N SER A 686 -11.88 31.51 -22.10
CA SER A 686 -12.54 30.68 -23.12
C SER A 686 -11.67 29.52 -23.59
N GLU A 687 -10.35 29.67 -23.55
CA GLU A 687 -9.42 28.59 -23.87
C GLU A 687 -9.34 27.55 -22.75
N ILE A 688 -9.42 27.98 -21.49
CA ILE A 688 -9.57 27.06 -20.37
C ILE A 688 -10.86 26.24 -20.54
N VAL A 689 -11.98 26.87 -20.90
CA VAL A 689 -13.23 26.14 -21.20
C VAL A 689 -13.03 25.13 -22.32
N ALA A 690 -12.39 25.54 -23.42
CA ALA A 690 -12.13 24.65 -24.55
C ALA A 690 -11.24 23.47 -24.13
N ARG A 691 -10.22 23.70 -23.30
CA ARG A 691 -9.32 22.66 -22.81
C ARG A 691 -10.00 21.69 -21.86
N ILE A 692 -10.84 22.19 -20.93
CA ILE A 692 -11.67 21.34 -20.06
C ILE A 692 -12.56 20.43 -20.91
N GLN A 693 -13.26 20.99 -21.90
CA GLN A 693 -14.17 20.25 -22.78
C GLN A 693 -13.44 19.27 -23.70
N GLU A 694 -12.20 19.57 -24.09
CA GLU A 694 -11.35 18.66 -24.86
C GLU A 694 -10.96 17.44 -24.01
N LEU A 695 -10.60 17.65 -22.75
CA LEU A 695 -10.17 16.60 -21.81
C LEU A 695 -11.35 15.75 -21.32
N ASP A 696 -12.46 16.39 -20.96
CA ASP A 696 -13.68 15.75 -20.51
C ASP A 696 -14.92 16.59 -20.90
N PRO A 697 -15.65 16.20 -21.96
CA PRO A 697 -16.85 16.89 -22.41
C PRO A 697 -18.00 16.95 -21.39
N ASP A 698 -18.01 16.04 -20.41
CA ASP A 698 -19.05 15.94 -19.38
C ASP A 698 -18.65 16.66 -18.08
N SER A 699 -17.42 17.22 -18.03
CA SER A 699 -16.91 17.91 -16.85
C SER A 699 -17.77 19.11 -16.48
N ARG A 700 -17.96 19.29 -15.17
CA ARG A 700 -18.65 20.44 -14.58
C ARG A 700 -17.69 21.52 -14.08
N LEU A 701 -16.38 21.29 -14.20
CA LEU A 701 -15.37 22.23 -13.76
C LEU A 701 -15.43 23.51 -14.60
N THR A 702 -15.33 24.64 -13.92
CA THR A 702 -15.27 25.96 -14.51
C THR A 702 -13.83 26.46 -14.58
N PRO A 703 -13.54 27.51 -15.39
CA PRO A 703 -12.22 28.14 -15.37
C PRO A 703 -11.81 28.65 -13.99
N GLU A 704 -12.76 29.11 -13.17
CA GLU A 704 -12.50 29.50 -11.79
C GLU A 704 -12.11 28.33 -10.89
N ASP A 705 -12.73 27.16 -11.07
CA ASP A 705 -12.35 25.95 -10.33
C ASP A 705 -10.91 25.55 -10.69
N ILE A 706 -10.55 25.60 -11.97
CA ILE A 706 -9.16 25.35 -12.42
C ILE A 706 -8.18 26.36 -11.81
N ALA A 707 -8.52 27.64 -11.76
CA ALA A 707 -7.68 28.66 -11.15
C ALA A 707 -7.52 28.44 -9.63
N ASN A 708 -8.59 28.07 -8.92
CA ASN A 708 -8.54 27.72 -7.50
C ASN A 708 -7.69 26.47 -7.26
N ARG A 709 -7.86 25.42 -8.08
CA ARG A 709 -7.05 24.19 -7.99
C ARG A 709 -5.58 24.48 -8.22
N ALA A 710 -5.24 25.26 -9.24
CA ALA A 710 -3.87 25.68 -9.52
C ALA A 710 -3.26 26.49 -8.37
N GLN A 711 -4.02 27.42 -7.78
CA GLN A 711 -3.58 28.19 -6.62
C GLN A 711 -3.34 27.26 -5.42
N PHE A 712 -4.23 26.31 -5.17
CA PHE A 712 -4.08 25.37 -4.07
C PHE A 712 -2.84 24.47 -4.21
N THR A 713 -2.61 23.86 -5.38
CA THR A 713 -1.61 22.79 -5.50
C THR A 713 -0.15 23.25 -5.51
N GLU A 714 0.19 24.35 -6.18
CA GLU A 714 1.60 24.70 -6.44
C GLU A 714 1.98 26.16 -6.14
N SER A 715 1.01 27.02 -5.80
CA SER A 715 1.35 28.27 -5.13
C SER A 715 1.68 27.97 -3.67
N CYS A 716 2.92 28.29 -3.27
CA CYS A 716 3.36 28.26 -1.88
C CYS A 716 2.30 28.89 -0.97
N ILE A 717 1.93 30.15 -1.21
CA ILE A 717 0.96 30.82 -0.36
C ILE A 717 -0.44 30.21 -0.44
N GLY A 718 -0.83 29.65 -1.60
CA GLY A 718 -2.12 29.00 -1.78
C GLY A 718 -2.29 27.77 -0.87
N CYS A 719 -1.37 26.81 -0.91
CA CYS A 719 -1.41 25.62 -0.07
C CYS A 719 -1.34 25.96 1.43
N HIS A 720 -0.63 27.02 1.77
CA HIS A 720 -0.36 27.40 3.15
C HIS A 720 -1.47 28.22 3.80
N GLU A 721 -2.06 29.19 3.08
CA GLU A 721 -2.98 30.16 3.68
C GLU A 721 -4.07 30.66 2.72
N GLU A 722 -3.72 31.13 1.53
CA GLU A 722 -4.67 31.87 0.69
C GLU A 722 -5.68 31.00 -0.06
N ALA A 723 -5.45 29.68 -0.16
CA ALA A 723 -6.39 28.77 -0.81
C ALA A 723 -7.02 27.73 0.12
N ILE A 724 -6.66 27.69 1.40
CA ILE A 724 -7.25 26.74 2.36
C ILE A 724 -8.76 26.96 2.47
N GLY A 725 -9.54 25.87 2.49
CA GLY A 725 -11.00 25.92 2.55
C GLY A 725 -11.71 26.51 1.32
N LYS A 726 -10.98 26.80 0.22
CA LYS A 726 -11.62 27.19 -1.04
C LYS A 726 -12.33 26.00 -1.69
N ASP A 727 -13.47 26.29 -2.32
CA ASP A 727 -14.16 25.36 -3.22
C ASP A 727 -13.29 25.15 -4.47
N LEU A 728 -12.91 23.88 -4.68
CA LEU A 728 -12.13 23.40 -5.82
C LEU A 728 -13.03 22.83 -6.91
N GLY A 729 -14.35 22.97 -6.82
CA GLY A 729 -15.32 22.42 -7.77
C GLY A 729 -15.62 20.94 -7.50
N ASN A 730 -16.73 20.45 -8.08
CA ASN A 730 -17.24 19.08 -7.89
C ASN A 730 -17.50 18.66 -6.43
N GLY A 731 -17.62 19.62 -5.50
CA GLY A 731 -17.79 19.34 -4.07
C GLY A 731 -16.50 18.97 -3.35
N VAL A 732 -15.35 19.30 -3.94
CA VAL A 732 -14.02 19.15 -3.33
C VAL A 732 -13.61 20.49 -2.72
N ASP A 733 -13.19 20.48 -1.45
CA ASP A 733 -12.65 21.65 -0.77
C ASP A 733 -11.15 21.49 -0.53
N ALA A 734 -10.41 22.60 -0.57
CA ALA A 734 -9.00 22.62 -0.20
C ALA A 734 -8.85 22.34 1.32
N PRO A 735 -7.99 21.39 1.72
CA PRO A 735 -7.79 21.07 3.13
C PRO A 735 -7.11 22.21 3.91
N PHE A 736 -7.22 22.15 5.25
CA PHE A 736 -6.74 23.21 6.14
C PHE A 736 -5.31 22.97 6.65
N SER A 737 -4.52 24.06 6.66
CA SER A 737 -3.24 24.16 7.39
C SER A 737 -3.47 24.53 8.88
N LEU A 738 -2.40 24.68 9.66
CA LEU A 738 -2.42 25.16 11.06
C LEU A 738 -2.24 26.68 11.12
N GLY A 739 -3.05 27.45 10.38
CA GLY A 739 -2.88 28.91 10.30
C GLY A 739 -1.52 29.28 9.71
N PHE A 740 -1.34 28.90 8.44
CA PHE A 740 -0.16 29.03 7.59
C PHE A 740 0.79 27.82 7.54
N VAL A 741 1.06 27.12 8.64
CA VAL A 741 2.08 26.05 8.66
C VAL A 741 1.46 24.64 8.59
N HIS A 742 2.22 23.66 8.12
CA HIS A 742 1.79 22.26 8.11
C HIS A 742 2.38 21.44 9.26
N VAL A 743 3.48 21.89 9.86
CA VAL A 743 4.06 21.37 11.09
C VAL A 743 4.21 22.55 12.05
N ASP A 744 3.60 22.47 13.23
CA ASP A 744 3.67 23.53 14.24
C ASP A 744 4.96 23.41 15.07
N GLU A 745 5.60 24.55 15.32
CA GLU A 745 6.88 24.62 16.03
C GLU A 745 6.75 24.88 17.53
N PHE A 746 5.53 25.10 18.05
CA PHE A 746 5.25 25.52 19.42
C PHE A 746 4.55 24.44 20.25
N PHE A 747 3.77 23.57 19.62
CA PHE A 747 2.94 22.59 20.29
C PHE A 747 3.32 21.16 19.90
N ASP A 748 3.28 20.30 20.92
CA ASP A 748 3.47 18.87 20.79
C ASP A 748 2.14 18.13 20.91
N GLU A 749 2.05 16.98 20.26
CA GLU A 749 0.99 15.98 20.35
C GLU A 749 1.59 14.59 20.61
N ASP A 750 0.73 13.62 20.97
CA ASP A 750 1.14 12.21 21.03
C ASP A 750 1.33 11.68 19.61
N CYS A 751 2.50 11.08 19.33
CA CYS A 751 2.78 10.39 18.06
C CYS A 751 1.90 9.14 17.82
N GLY A 752 1.03 8.78 18.77
CA GLY A 752 0.20 7.58 18.76
C GLY A 752 0.85 6.37 19.42
N ASP A 753 2.00 6.57 20.06
CA ASP A 753 2.79 5.55 20.76
C ASP A 753 3.25 5.98 22.15
N GLY A 754 2.72 7.10 22.67
CA GLY A 754 3.07 7.67 23.96
C GLY A 754 4.35 8.50 23.95
N THR A 755 4.86 8.87 22.77
CA THR A 755 5.99 9.80 22.60
C THR A 755 5.52 11.13 22.01
N ASP A 756 6.30 12.20 22.21
CA ASP A 756 5.93 13.55 21.79
C ASP A 756 6.37 13.84 20.34
N CYS A 757 5.45 14.38 19.54
CA CYS A 757 5.66 14.81 18.16
C CYS A 757 5.22 16.27 17.99
N PHE A 758 5.89 17.02 17.11
CA PHE A 758 5.33 18.29 16.63
C PHE A 758 4.00 18.04 15.91
N VAL A 759 3.03 18.92 16.17
CA VAL A 759 1.66 18.83 15.61
C VAL A 759 1.68 18.98 14.09
N ILE A 760 0.88 18.18 13.40
CA ILE A 760 0.67 18.29 11.94
C ILE A 760 -0.73 18.78 11.58
N SER A 761 -0.84 19.47 10.44
CA SER A 761 -2.12 19.97 9.94
C SER A 761 -3.08 18.86 9.49
N LEU A 762 -4.38 19.14 9.50
CA LEU A 762 -5.43 18.25 8.94
C LEU A 762 -5.17 17.93 7.46
N ALA A 763 -4.61 18.86 6.70
CA ALA A 763 -4.19 18.57 5.32
C ALA A 763 -3.19 17.41 5.25
N LEU A 764 -2.18 17.39 6.12
CA LEU A 764 -1.25 16.27 6.18
C LEU A 764 -1.94 15.00 6.67
N GLU A 765 -2.64 15.09 7.80
CA GLU A 765 -3.23 13.94 8.48
C GLU A 765 -4.32 13.24 7.65
N GLU A 766 -5.25 13.99 7.08
CA GLU A 766 -6.46 13.44 6.46
C GLU A 766 -6.35 13.25 4.94
N VAL A 767 -5.46 13.99 4.27
CA VAL A 767 -5.43 14.05 2.80
C VAL A 767 -4.12 13.49 2.25
N PHE A 768 -2.97 14.05 2.66
CA PHE A 768 -1.72 13.78 1.97
C PHE A 768 -0.94 12.57 2.51
N LEU A 769 -0.84 12.39 3.83
CA LEU A 769 -0.16 11.23 4.40
C LEU A 769 -0.87 9.91 4.08
N PRO A 770 -2.21 9.81 4.12
CA PRO A 770 -2.91 8.59 3.69
C PRO A 770 -2.59 8.23 2.23
N HIS A 771 -2.62 9.21 1.32
CA HIS A 771 -2.26 8.96 -0.07
C HIS A 771 -0.82 8.45 -0.23
N ARG A 772 0.14 9.11 0.45
CA ARG A 772 1.56 8.71 0.41
C ARG A 772 1.78 7.31 1.00
N LYS A 773 1.05 6.96 2.07
CA LYS A 773 1.04 5.62 2.67
C LYS A 773 0.64 4.59 1.62
N THR A 774 -0.50 4.79 0.96
CA THR A 774 -0.94 3.89 -0.09
C THR A 774 0.09 3.75 -1.22
N VAL A 775 0.72 4.84 -1.65
CA VAL A 775 1.73 4.82 -2.72
C VAL A 775 2.93 3.94 -2.35
N ILE A 776 3.52 4.15 -1.17
CA ILE A 776 4.71 3.39 -0.78
C ILE A 776 4.37 1.93 -0.43
N GLU A 777 3.23 1.65 0.19
CA GLU A 777 2.80 0.28 0.50
C GLU A 777 2.56 -0.52 -0.76
N ARG A 778 1.85 0.05 -1.76
CA ARG A 778 1.68 -0.60 -3.07
C ARG A 778 3.02 -0.85 -3.76
N PHE A 779 3.91 0.13 -3.74
CA PHE A 779 5.23 -0.03 -4.31
C PHE A 779 5.99 -1.17 -3.61
N LEU A 780 5.96 -1.23 -2.28
CA LEU A 780 6.69 -2.23 -1.53
C LEU A 780 6.10 -3.64 -1.64
N ALA A 781 4.78 -3.75 -1.69
CA ALA A 781 4.05 -5.01 -1.87
C ALA A 781 4.27 -5.62 -3.26
N ALA A 782 4.65 -4.82 -4.26
CA ALA A 782 4.88 -5.32 -5.61
C ALA A 782 6.10 -6.28 -5.68
N PRO A 783 6.04 -7.31 -6.55
CA PRO A 783 7.17 -8.21 -6.75
C PRO A 783 8.44 -7.47 -7.18
N ARG A 784 9.58 -7.85 -6.62
CA ARG A 784 10.89 -7.33 -7.04
C ARG A 784 11.19 -7.76 -8.48
N THR A 785 10.94 -6.88 -9.44
CA THR A 785 11.07 -7.19 -10.87
C THR A 785 12.48 -6.96 -11.43
N CYS A 786 13.35 -6.23 -10.71
CA CYS A 786 14.72 -6.01 -11.16
C CYS A 786 15.64 -7.20 -10.82
N ARG A 787 15.58 -8.26 -11.63
CA ARG A 787 16.64 -9.28 -11.76
C ARG A 787 17.18 -9.23 -13.20
N SER A 788 18.51 -9.17 -13.32
CA SER A 788 19.31 -8.95 -14.55
C SER A 788 18.59 -9.00 -15.92
N ALA A 789 18.58 -7.84 -16.58
CA ALA A 789 18.68 -7.58 -18.03
C ALA A 789 17.63 -8.07 -19.05
N THR A 790 16.56 -8.79 -18.71
CA THR A 790 15.54 -9.17 -19.74
C THR A 790 14.06 -9.06 -19.32
N GLY A 791 13.74 -8.41 -18.21
CA GLY A 791 12.35 -8.23 -17.77
C GLY A 791 11.70 -6.96 -18.35
N VAL A 792 10.49 -7.09 -18.88
CA VAL A 792 9.61 -5.95 -19.25
C VAL A 792 9.20 -5.23 -17.96
N ALA A 793 9.30 -3.90 -17.94
CA ALA A 793 8.85 -3.07 -16.83
C ALA A 793 7.36 -3.36 -16.54
N SER A 794 7.08 -3.95 -15.37
CA SER A 794 5.74 -3.93 -14.79
C SER A 794 5.32 -2.47 -14.56
N GLY A 795 4.02 -2.17 -14.66
CA GLY A 795 3.44 -0.84 -14.45
C GLY A 795 3.51 -0.33 -13.01
N LEU A 796 4.68 -0.47 -12.37
CA LEU A 796 5.01 0.07 -11.06
C LEU A 796 5.11 1.59 -11.15
N THR A 797 4.41 2.29 -10.28
CA THR A 797 4.48 3.75 -10.14
C THR A 797 4.73 4.10 -8.68
N LEU A 798 5.70 4.99 -8.43
CA LEU A 798 5.83 5.70 -7.16
C LEU A 798 5.20 7.10 -7.35
N GLY A 799 3.87 7.18 -7.40
CA GLY A 799 3.17 8.46 -7.18
C GLY A 799 3.32 9.59 -8.22
N GLY A 800 3.62 9.30 -9.49
CA GLY A 800 3.92 10.28 -10.56
C GLY A 800 2.93 11.44 -10.85
N GLN A 801 1.89 11.63 -10.04
CA GLN A 801 1.04 12.81 -9.93
C GLN A 801 0.62 12.98 -8.46
N SER A 802 1.47 13.62 -7.64
CA SER A 802 1.17 13.95 -6.24
C SER A 802 1.38 15.45 -6.00
N VAL A 803 0.50 16.09 -5.21
CA VAL A 803 0.67 17.49 -4.80
C VAL A 803 2.01 17.67 -4.12
N ARG A 804 2.82 18.60 -4.62
CA ARG A 804 4.00 19.06 -3.90
C ARG A 804 3.52 19.96 -2.77
N ILE A 805 3.15 19.41 -1.61
CA ILE A 805 3.04 20.28 -0.42
C ILE A 805 4.41 20.92 -0.24
N GLN A 806 4.46 22.23 -0.33
CA GLN A 806 5.73 22.93 -0.53
C GLN A 806 6.43 23.25 0.80
N HIS A 807 5.73 23.22 1.96
CA HIS A 807 6.35 23.31 3.28
C HIS A 807 5.78 22.42 4.37
#